data_AF-A8ABA6-F1
#
_entry.id   AF-A8ABA6-F1
#
_cell.length_a   1.000
_cell.length_b   1.000
_cell.length_c   1.000
_cell.angle_alpha   90.00
_cell.angle_beta   90.00
_cell.angle_gamma   90.00
#
_symmetry.space_group_name_H-M   'P 1'
#
loop_
_entity.id
_entity.type
_entity.pdbx_description
1 polymer ?
#
loop_
_entity_poly.entity_id
_entity_poly.type
_entity_poly.pdbx_seq_one_letter_code
_entity_poly.pdbx_strand_id
1 'polypeptide(L)'
;MKFEMLERGSAPTLLLIGIALFILAIISSIIFELLRVHETHSIKVVQGLENFVPLKGCDLHLKSYKYTTLKKVGKGLLILTFLKPSTHIIVTERCPLADVTYDIEVTPNVYSYGPVSVNVLKVGSYTKVIFGYDCSGCKVKYSVRGGGVASKEELPGLLALTVVGNATIEFKLLDDKGSLKGYAKVYPYSDSDGDGLSSFLEVLKGSSDKKVDTDGDGVGDYEEAVVYNTDPSKPDTDGDGLSDKVELVLKTSPTSPDTDGDGLTDGKEVSLKTDPWNPDSDDDGLSDGEELVYGTNPLSPDTDKDGLDDGEEVLKYKCDPSKPDTDGDGLSDYKEAKLGTDPTSEDTDKDGLDDAKELSLGTSPTSADTDGDGLNDSEELEAGLDPKDPDVDNDGLPDGKELKLGTDPKDPDTDDDGLPDGKEAKLGSDPFKEDTDGDGLKDGEEAELCSSPTSLDTDGDGVPDAKEVELKTSPCERDTDGDGLDDGIELRLGTDPRNPDTDKDGLPDGADYKLADPFDYDTDDDGIPDGKEYELGTDPKSGDSDHDGLSDLEELRMGTDPTSPDTDEDGLNDYYEYERGLDPRSSDTDGDGLGDGRELELGTDPKDPDSDGDGVPDGEDRCPLSPNVGEVILRVPEPFEIDRACVEGECDSKAFDRDIYVFELSSSPPEVYVKAKIMLCKYRTIFNICVDADYWGVEGRVGRDESANLCVWTDLFRYVCVTVTYKSVCP
;
A
#
# COMPACT_ATOMS: atom_id res chain seq x y z
N MET A 1 2.87 -27.84 51.64
CA MET A 1 3.05 -29.13 50.94
C MET A 1 4.21 -28.98 49.97
N LYS A 2 5.00 -30.03 49.69
CA LYS A 2 5.89 -30.03 48.53
C LYS A 2 5.05 -30.09 47.26
N PHE A 3 5.39 -29.33 46.24
CA PHE A 3 4.98 -29.57 44.86
C PHE A 3 6.20 -29.38 43.96
N GLU A 4 6.59 -30.45 43.28
CA GLU A 4 7.55 -30.41 42.16
C GLU A 4 6.78 -29.94 40.92
N MET A 5 7.29 -28.95 40.19
CA MET A 5 6.66 -28.49 38.96
C MET A 5 7.22 -29.25 37.75
N LEU A 6 6.30 -29.84 36.98
CA LEU A 6 6.55 -30.37 35.65
C LEU A 6 6.50 -29.24 34.61
N GLU A 7 7.38 -29.32 33.62
CA GLU A 7 7.48 -28.37 32.51
C GLU A 7 6.27 -28.41 31.55
N ARG A 8 6.19 -27.38 30.70
CA ARG A 8 5.31 -27.19 29.52
C ARG A 8 3.94 -26.54 29.76
N GLY A 9 3.95 -25.21 29.74
CA GLY A 9 2.80 -24.35 29.44
C GLY A 9 3.30 -23.09 28.72
N SER A 10 2.62 -22.62 27.68
CA SER A 10 3.08 -21.48 26.86
C SER A 10 2.92 -20.14 27.60
N ALA A 11 3.70 -19.13 27.22
CA ALA A 11 3.77 -17.82 27.89
C ALA A 11 2.39 -17.15 28.18
N PRO A 12 1.37 -17.19 27.31
CA PRO A 12 0.05 -16.61 27.62
C PRO A 12 -0.63 -17.27 28.82
N THR A 13 -0.40 -18.57 29.01
CA THR A 13 -0.96 -19.34 30.14
C THR A 13 -0.31 -18.95 31.47
N LEU A 14 0.99 -18.64 31.48
CA LEU A 14 1.71 -18.19 32.68
C LEU A 14 1.28 -16.79 33.09
N LEU A 15 1.03 -15.88 32.15
CA LEU A 15 0.47 -14.57 32.44
C LEU A 15 -0.97 -14.67 32.99
N LEU A 16 -1.83 -15.50 32.39
CA LEU A 16 -3.18 -15.76 32.90
C LEU A 16 -3.18 -16.43 34.27
N ILE A 17 -2.25 -17.34 34.56
CA ILE A 17 -2.09 -17.95 35.89
C ILE A 17 -1.54 -16.92 36.89
N GLY A 18 -0.60 -16.06 36.49
CA GLY A 18 -0.08 -14.97 37.31
C GLY A 18 -1.17 -13.96 37.68
N ILE A 19 -1.96 -13.51 36.71
CA ILE A 19 -3.12 -12.63 36.92
C ILE A 19 -4.19 -13.35 37.75
N ALA A 20 -4.46 -14.64 37.52
CA ALA A 20 -5.40 -15.39 38.34
C ALA A 20 -4.92 -15.58 39.79
N LEU A 21 -3.61 -15.75 40.02
CA LEU A 21 -3.00 -15.82 41.35
C LEU A 21 -2.94 -14.46 42.04
N PHE A 22 -2.73 -13.37 41.30
CA PHE A 22 -2.77 -12.00 41.81
C PHE A 22 -4.20 -11.57 42.14
N ILE A 23 -5.17 -11.91 41.28
CA ILE A 23 -6.60 -11.77 41.57
C ILE A 23 -7.01 -12.71 42.71
N LEU A 24 -6.46 -13.91 42.85
CA LEU A 24 -6.68 -14.76 44.03
C LEU A 24 -5.98 -14.24 45.28
N ALA A 25 -4.89 -13.48 45.18
CA ALA A 25 -4.23 -12.82 46.31
C ALA A 25 -4.99 -11.56 46.74
N ILE A 26 -5.49 -10.76 45.79
CA ILE A 26 -6.37 -9.62 46.03
C ILE A 26 -7.72 -10.11 46.55
N ILE A 27 -8.34 -11.12 45.93
CA ILE A 27 -9.54 -11.76 46.46
C ILE A 27 -9.21 -12.43 47.79
N SER A 28 -8.04 -13.02 48.02
CA SER A 28 -7.68 -13.57 49.34
C SER A 28 -7.47 -12.49 50.37
N SER A 29 -6.98 -11.29 50.05
CA SER A 29 -6.80 -10.16 50.98
C SER A 29 -8.10 -9.41 51.21
N ILE A 30 -8.94 -9.24 50.18
CA ILE A 30 -10.31 -8.74 50.29
C ILE A 30 -11.19 -9.77 51.01
N ILE A 31 -10.97 -11.07 50.85
CA ILE A 31 -11.58 -12.12 51.69
C ILE A 31 -10.91 -12.18 53.06
N PHE A 32 -9.64 -11.81 53.24
CA PHE A 32 -9.04 -11.70 54.57
C PHE A 32 -9.65 -10.54 55.36
N GLU A 33 -9.95 -9.41 54.70
CA GLU A 33 -10.66 -8.28 55.32
C GLU A 33 -12.18 -8.48 55.40
N LEU A 34 -12.82 -9.15 54.44
CA LEU A 34 -14.24 -9.52 54.53
C LEU A 34 -14.49 -10.70 55.49
N LEU A 35 -13.50 -11.58 55.76
CA LEU A 35 -13.57 -12.61 56.81
C LEU A 35 -12.99 -12.15 58.16
N ARG A 36 -12.19 -11.08 58.21
CA ARG A 36 -11.82 -10.42 59.48
C ARG A 36 -13.02 -9.81 60.20
N VAL A 37 -14.16 -9.68 59.53
CA VAL A 37 -15.43 -9.28 60.14
C VAL A 37 -16.46 -10.43 60.14
N HIS A 38 -16.03 -11.70 60.26
CA HIS A 38 -16.97 -12.79 60.57
C HIS A 38 -16.48 -13.96 61.44
N GLU A 39 -15.40 -13.81 62.22
CA GLU A 39 -15.40 -14.47 63.53
C GLU A 39 -16.38 -13.74 64.45
N THR A 40 -17.59 -14.29 64.58
CA THR A 40 -18.56 -13.85 65.58
C THR A 40 -18.11 -14.25 66.99
N HIS A 41 -17.06 -13.58 67.48
CA HIS A 41 -16.94 -13.29 68.90
C HIS A 41 -18.27 -12.67 69.33
N SER A 42 -18.99 -13.39 70.18
CA SER A 42 -20.34 -13.04 70.59
C SER A 42 -20.35 -11.64 71.21
N ILE A 43 -20.86 -10.66 70.44
CA ILE A 43 -21.11 -9.30 70.90
C ILE A 43 -22.01 -9.44 72.13
N LYS A 44 -21.43 -9.27 73.32
CA LYS A 44 -22.18 -9.34 74.56
C LYS A 44 -23.15 -8.19 74.59
N VAL A 45 -24.44 -8.54 74.50
CA VAL A 45 -25.57 -7.66 74.69
C VAL A 45 -25.37 -6.86 75.99
N VAL A 46 -25.27 -5.54 75.88
CA VAL A 46 -25.32 -4.64 77.03
C VAL A 46 -26.76 -4.15 77.18
N GLN A 47 -27.52 -4.81 78.06
CA GLN A 47 -28.82 -4.32 78.52
C GLN A 47 -28.61 -3.16 79.51
N GLY A 48 -29.32 -2.04 79.34
CA GLY A 48 -29.03 -0.80 80.09
C GLY A 48 -30.21 0.01 80.61
N LEU A 49 -31.45 -0.17 80.10
CA LEU A 49 -32.62 0.64 80.51
C LEU A 49 -33.88 -0.16 80.89
N GLU A 50 -33.74 -1.49 81.08
CA GLU A 50 -34.90 -2.37 81.29
C GLU A 50 -35.50 -2.31 82.71
N ASN A 51 -34.85 -1.65 83.66
CA ASN A 51 -35.27 -1.56 85.08
C ASN A 51 -35.26 -0.11 85.62
N PHE A 52 -35.50 0.90 84.79
CA PHE A 52 -35.69 2.26 85.28
C PHE A 52 -37.06 2.37 85.98
N VAL A 53 -37.07 2.33 87.32
CA VAL A 53 -38.29 2.47 88.12
C VAL A 53 -38.49 3.95 88.43
N PRO A 54 -39.51 4.62 87.84
CA PRO A 54 -39.70 6.04 88.04
C PRO A 54 -40.13 6.38 89.48
N LEU A 55 -39.92 7.64 89.88
CA LEU A 55 -40.47 8.16 91.13
C LEU A 55 -41.99 7.92 91.18
N LYS A 56 -42.50 7.56 92.37
CA LYS A 56 -43.83 6.99 92.56
C LYS A 56 -44.96 7.98 92.20
N GLY A 57 -45.41 7.94 90.95
CA GLY A 57 -46.44 8.82 90.39
C GLY A 57 -45.99 9.70 89.22
N CYS A 58 -44.84 9.40 88.58
CA CYS A 58 -44.29 10.15 87.45
C CYS A 58 -44.19 9.29 86.18
N ASP A 59 -44.32 9.92 85.00
CA ASP A 59 -44.18 9.27 83.69
C ASP A 59 -42.82 9.60 83.04
N LEU A 60 -42.19 8.59 82.44
CA LEU A 60 -40.84 8.70 81.85
C LEU A 60 -40.89 9.19 80.40
N HIS A 61 -40.13 10.25 80.07
CA HIS A 61 -39.99 10.78 78.71
C HIS A 61 -38.50 10.92 78.31
N LEU A 62 -38.14 10.34 77.17
CA LEU A 62 -36.81 10.47 76.56
C LEU A 62 -36.79 11.64 75.57
N LYS A 63 -35.73 12.45 75.61
CA LYS A 63 -35.36 13.41 74.54
C LYS A 63 -33.99 13.02 74.00
N SER A 64 -33.94 12.49 72.78
CA SER A 64 -32.67 12.10 72.15
C SER A 64 -31.99 13.28 71.46
N TYR A 65 -30.66 13.29 71.52
CA TYR A 65 -29.80 14.03 70.60
C TYR A 65 -28.98 13.00 69.79
N LYS A 66 -29.27 12.96 68.48
CA LYS A 66 -28.61 12.26 67.34
C LYS A 66 -28.07 10.80 67.51
N TYR A 67 -28.38 9.97 66.49
CA TYR A 67 -27.81 8.62 66.19
C TYR A 67 -28.31 7.43 67.07
N THR A 68 -28.38 6.16 66.62
CA THR A 68 -28.89 5.63 65.33
C THR A 68 -29.68 4.33 65.60
N THR A 69 -30.87 4.16 65.01
CA THR A 69 -31.76 2.96 65.04
C THR A 69 -32.36 2.54 66.40
N LEU A 70 -33.69 2.66 66.52
CA LEU A 70 -34.51 2.10 67.60
C LEU A 70 -35.22 0.82 67.12
N LYS A 71 -35.16 -0.28 67.90
CA LYS A 71 -35.99 -1.48 67.66
C LYS A 71 -36.74 -1.89 68.93
N LYS A 72 -38.07 -1.78 68.88
CA LYS A 72 -38.98 -2.12 69.99
C LYS A 72 -39.27 -3.62 69.99
N VAL A 73 -39.07 -4.30 71.13
CA VAL A 73 -39.40 -5.72 71.28
C VAL A 73 -40.28 -5.91 72.53
N GLY A 74 -41.56 -6.20 72.32
CA GLY A 74 -42.48 -6.58 73.41
C GLY A 74 -42.79 -5.49 74.45
N LYS A 75 -43.26 -5.93 75.63
CA LYS A 75 -43.62 -5.06 76.76
C LYS A 75 -42.40 -4.73 77.63
N GLY A 76 -41.61 -3.74 77.20
CA GLY A 76 -40.60 -3.08 78.06
C GLY A 76 -39.18 -3.01 77.50
N LEU A 77 -38.85 -3.75 76.43
CA LEU A 77 -37.49 -3.79 75.90
C LEU A 77 -37.17 -2.61 74.97
N LEU A 78 -36.12 -1.87 75.30
CA LEU A 78 -35.47 -0.84 74.49
C LEU A 78 -33.96 -1.05 74.54
N ILE A 79 -33.34 -1.21 73.37
CA ILE A 79 -31.90 -1.43 73.20
C ILE A 79 -31.30 -0.19 72.52
N LEU A 80 -30.17 0.29 73.03
CA LEU A 80 -29.37 1.38 72.47
C LEU A 80 -27.93 0.87 72.29
N THR A 81 -27.29 1.29 71.20
CA THR A 81 -25.89 0.94 70.88
C THR A 81 -25.10 2.23 70.72
N PHE A 82 -23.97 2.35 71.41
CA PHE A 82 -23.14 3.55 71.44
C PHE A 82 -21.80 3.32 70.74
N LEU A 83 -21.27 4.37 70.10
CA LEU A 83 -20.04 4.34 69.28
C LEU A 83 -18.94 5.29 69.76
N LYS A 84 -19.12 6.02 70.87
CA LYS A 84 -18.09 6.85 71.51
C LYS A 84 -18.04 6.65 73.04
N PRO A 85 -16.87 6.78 73.70
CA PRO A 85 -16.70 6.41 75.11
C PRO A 85 -17.44 7.29 76.12
N SER A 86 -17.82 8.51 75.73
CA SER A 86 -18.55 9.48 76.57
C SER A 86 -19.76 9.98 75.79
N THR A 87 -20.98 9.59 76.20
CA THR A 87 -22.24 10.04 75.58
C THR A 87 -23.22 10.48 76.66
N HIS A 88 -23.74 11.70 76.53
CA HIS A 88 -24.75 12.29 77.39
C HIS A 88 -26.17 11.87 76.99
N ILE A 89 -26.93 11.27 77.92
CA ILE A 89 -28.34 10.87 77.70
C ILE A 89 -29.27 11.70 78.60
N ILE A 90 -30.13 12.51 77.97
CA ILE A 90 -31.10 13.34 78.70
C ILE A 90 -32.42 12.57 78.89
N VAL A 91 -32.75 12.28 80.15
CA VAL A 91 -33.99 11.63 80.60
C VAL A 91 -34.82 12.64 81.38
N THR A 92 -36.10 12.81 81.05
CA THR A 92 -37.02 13.68 81.81
C THR A 92 -38.14 12.85 82.45
N GLU A 93 -38.23 12.87 83.78
CA GLU A 93 -39.41 12.42 84.51
C GLU A 93 -40.42 13.57 84.60
N ARG A 94 -41.66 13.34 84.14
CA ARG A 94 -42.76 14.26 84.37
C ARG A 94 -43.50 13.90 85.64
N CYS A 95 -43.39 14.74 86.66
CA CYS A 95 -44.10 14.57 87.94
C CYS A 95 -45.16 15.66 88.13
N PRO A 96 -46.26 15.41 88.89
CA PRO A 96 -47.37 16.36 89.05
C PRO A 96 -47.07 17.71 89.70
N LEU A 97 -45.84 17.94 90.20
CA LEU A 97 -45.42 19.15 90.91
C LEU A 97 -44.21 19.87 90.28
N ALA A 98 -43.38 19.16 89.50
CA ALA A 98 -42.29 19.69 88.68
C ALA A 98 -41.74 18.58 87.76
N ASP A 99 -41.31 18.92 86.55
CA ASP A 99 -40.54 18.00 85.70
C ASP A 99 -39.08 17.94 86.20
N VAL A 100 -38.49 16.74 86.27
CA VAL A 100 -37.09 16.53 86.67
C VAL A 100 -36.33 16.01 85.46
N THR A 101 -35.24 16.69 85.09
CA THR A 101 -34.38 16.28 83.97
C THR A 101 -33.03 15.81 84.50
N TYR A 102 -32.62 14.62 84.05
CA TYR A 102 -31.36 13.97 84.34
C TYR A 102 -30.50 13.99 83.08
N ASP A 103 -29.23 14.30 83.23
CA ASP A 103 -28.20 14.09 82.23
C ASP A 103 -27.32 12.92 82.70
N ILE A 104 -27.03 11.98 81.81
CA ILE A 104 -26.41 10.69 82.14
C ILE A 104 -25.17 10.51 81.28
N GLU A 105 -24.02 10.48 81.95
CA GLU A 105 -22.71 10.16 81.40
C GLU A 105 -22.36 8.69 81.70
N VAL A 106 -21.80 7.98 80.71
CA VAL A 106 -21.37 6.57 80.81
C VAL A 106 -19.85 6.54 80.59
N THR A 107 -19.06 5.93 81.48
CA THR A 107 -17.59 5.98 81.44
C THR A 107 -16.92 4.64 81.83
N PRO A 108 -15.63 4.41 81.49
CA PRO A 108 -14.99 3.10 81.56
C PRO A 108 -14.37 2.72 82.93
N ASN A 109 -14.76 3.38 84.03
CA ASN A 109 -14.16 3.17 85.37
C ASN A 109 -14.53 1.83 86.06
N VAL A 110 -14.81 0.78 85.27
CA VAL A 110 -15.25 -0.55 85.71
C VAL A 110 -14.34 -1.64 85.14
N TYR A 111 -13.62 -2.33 86.01
CA TYR A 111 -13.06 -3.64 85.68
C TYR A 111 -14.06 -4.74 86.04
N SER A 112 -14.42 -5.66 85.12
CA SER A 112 -15.34 -6.77 85.43
C SER A 112 -15.08 -8.04 84.63
N TYR A 113 -15.46 -9.19 85.19
CA TYR A 113 -15.45 -10.49 84.50
C TYR A 113 -16.53 -11.45 85.04
N GLY A 114 -16.99 -12.38 84.18
CA GLY A 114 -18.04 -13.36 84.50
C GLY A 114 -19.42 -13.01 83.90
N PRO A 115 -20.52 -13.58 84.43
CA PRO A 115 -21.90 -13.32 84.03
C PRO A 115 -22.45 -12.10 84.81
N VAL A 116 -21.74 -10.99 84.71
CA VAL A 116 -22.02 -9.75 85.44
C VAL A 116 -21.96 -8.56 84.48
N SER A 117 -22.77 -7.54 84.76
CA SER A 117 -22.74 -6.24 84.07
C SER A 117 -22.69 -5.14 85.11
N VAL A 118 -22.01 -4.04 84.81
CA VAL A 118 -21.98 -2.88 85.72
C VAL A 118 -22.18 -1.61 84.92
N ASN A 119 -23.13 -0.80 85.39
CA ASN A 119 -23.35 0.55 84.89
C ASN A 119 -23.06 1.54 86.02
N VAL A 120 -22.35 2.62 85.72
CA VAL A 120 -21.97 3.66 86.67
C VAL A 120 -22.61 4.96 86.22
N LEU A 121 -23.35 5.60 87.12
CA LEU A 121 -24.09 6.84 86.87
C LEU A 121 -23.59 7.89 87.88
N LYS A 122 -22.98 8.98 87.40
CA LYS A 122 -22.53 10.09 88.25
C LYS A 122 -23.61 11.19 88.24
N VAL A 123 -24.08 11.61 89.41
CA VAL A 123 -25.11 12.65 89.57
C VAL A 123 -24.69 13.57 90.72
N GLY A 124 -23.98 14.65 90.38
CA GLY A 124 -23.39 15.56 91.37
C GLY A 124 -22.42 14.83 92.30
N SER A 125 -22.62 14.96 93.62
CA SER A 125 -21.80 14.30 94.65
C SER A 125 -22.13 12.81 94.90
N TYR A 126 -23.04 12.23 94.11
CA TYR A 126 -23.50 10.85 94.23
C TYR A 126 -23.09 10.03 93.00
N THR A 127 -22.57 8.83 93.23
CA THR A 127 -22.34 7.82 92.17
C THR A 127 -23.28 6.64 92.42
N LYS A 128 -24.21 6.39 91.50
CA LYS A 128 -25.09 5.22 91.52
C LYS A 128 -24.49 4.13 90.62
N VAL A 129 -24.08 3.02 91.23
CA VAL A 129 -23.51 1.86 90.55
C VAL A 129 -24.52 0.72 90.55
N ILE A 130 -24.87 0.25 89.37
CA ILE A 130 -25.84 -0.81 89.13
C ILE A 130 -25.09 -2.06 88.68
N PHE A 131 -25.01 -3.06 89.55
CA PHE A 131 -24.40 -4.37 89.31
C PHE A 131 -25.49 -5.39 88.94
N GLY A 132 -25.61 -5.69 87.65
CA GLY A 132 -26.45 -6.78 87.13
C GLY A 132 -25.70 -8.12 87.17
N TYR A 133 -26.43 -9.21 87.39
CA TYR A 133 -25.87 -10.57 87.39
C TYR A 133 -26.91 -11.61 87.00
N ASP A 134 -26.54 -12.52 86.10
CA ASP A 134 -27.38 -13.66 85.73
C ASP A 134 -26.87 -14.93 86.43
N CYS A 135 -27.42 -15.20 87.61
CA CYS A 135 -27.20 -16.46 88.32
C CYS A 135 -28.32 -16.77 89.31
N SER A 136 -29.00 -17.90 89.10
CA SER A 136 -29.96 -18.46 90.06
C SER A 136 -29.24 -19.01 91.30
N GLY A 137 -29.54 -18.48 92.48
CA GLY A 137 -29.00 -18.93 93.77
C GLY A 137 -27.71 -18.22 94.23
N CYS A 138 -26.99 -17.54 93.33
CA CYS A 138 -25.78 -16.81 93.72
C CYS A 138 -26.06 -15.67 94.72
N LYS A 139 -25.07 -15.36 95.56
CA LYS A 139 -25.06 -14.25 96.51
C LYS A 139 -24.02 -13.21 96.11
N VAL A 140 -24.43 -11.96 95.98
CA VAL A 140 -23.50 -10.84 95.79
C VAL A 140 -22.97 -10.38 97.15
N LYS A 141 -21.64 -10.35 97.28
CA LYS A 141 -20.96 -9.56 98.31
C LYS A 141 -20.40 -8.31 97.65
N TYR A 142 -20.44 -7.18 98.34
CA TYR A 142 -19.77 -5.97 97.90
C TYR A 142 -18.94 -5.38 99.04
N SER A 143 -17.92 -4.59 98.71
CA SER A 143 -17.21 -3.74 99.66
C SER A 143 -17.03 -2.34 99.06
N VAL A 144 -17.17 -1.32 99.90
CA VAL A 144 -17.02 0.09 99.53
C VAL A 144 -15.88 0.66 100.37
N ARG A 145 -14.91 1.31 99.74
CA ARG A 145 -13.75 1.94 100.41
C ARG A 145 -13.54 3.35 99.88
N GLY A 146 -13.37 4.34 100.75
CA GLY A 146 -13.16 5.74 100.36
C GLY A 146 -14.42 6.64 100.34
N GLY A 147 -15.60 6.07 100.54
CA GLY A 147 -16.87 6.83 100.63
C GLY A 147 -17.96 6.06 101.37
N GLY A 148 -19.18 6.59 101.38
CA GLY A 148 -20.31 6.05 102.15
C GLY A 148 -21.48 5.60 101.27
N VAL A 149 -22.02 4.41 101.50
CA VAL A 149 -23.26 3.95 100.84
C VAL A 149 -24.43 4.77 101.37
N ALA A 150 -25.02 5.60 100.53
CA ALA A 150 -26.18 6.44 100.85
C ALA A 150 -27.50 5.68 100.66
N SER A 151 -27.60 4.81 99.66
CA SER A 151 -28.74 3.89 99.50
C SER A 151 -28.33 2.58 98.84
N LYS A 152 -29.14 1.54 99.06
CA LYS A 152 -29.00 0.21 98.49
C LYS A 152 -30.37 -0.26 98.00
N GLU A 153 -30.42 -0.72 96.75
CA GLU A 153 -31.62 -1.30 96.12
C GLU A 153 -31.25 -2.71 95.61
N GLU A 154 -32.01 -3.72 96.01
CA GLU A 154 -31.84 -5.11 95.55
C GLU A 154 -33.11 -5.60 94.85
N LEU A 155 -32.92 -6.08 93.62
CA LEU A 155 -33.94 -6.74 92.81
C LEU A 155 -33.39 -8.12 92.35
N PRO A 156 -34.24 -9.07 91.93
CA PRO A 156 -33.75 -10.34 91.39
C PRO A 156 -32.79 -10.12 90.21
N GLY A 157 -31.53 -10.54 90.35
CA GLY A 157 -30.48 -10.36 89.34
C GLY A 157 -29.85 -8.96 89.27
N LEU A 158 -30.13 -8.06 90.22
CA LEU A 158 -29.61 -6.68 90.19
C LEU A 158 -29.40 -6.11 91.61
N LEU A 159 -28.21 -5.56 91.84
CA LEU A 159 -27.85 -4.80 93.04
C LEU A 159 -27.43 -3.38 92.62
N ALA A 160 -28.18 -2.37 93.03
CA ALA A 160 -27.79 -0.97 92.87
C ALA A 160 -27.33 -0.36 94.19
N LEU A 161 -26.19 0.33 94.17
CA LEU A 161 -25.60 1.07 95.28
C LEU A 161 -25.50 2.54 94.90
N THR A 162 -26.14 3.43 95.67
CA THR A 162 -25.87 4.86 95.58
C THR A 162 -24.83 5.21 96.63
N VAL A 163 -23.69 5.76 96.22
CA VAL A 163 -22.55 6.03 97.08
C VAL A 163 -22.20 7.52 97.02
N VAL A 164 -21.92 8.10 98.19
CA VAL A 164 -21.48 9.49 98.36
C VAL A 164 -19.97 9.53 98.50
N GLY A 165 -19.35 10.44 97.73
CA GLY A 165 -17.90 10.63 97.71
C GLY A 165 -17.16 9.58 96.88
N ASN A 166 -15.84 9.79 96.76
CA ASN A 166 -14.96 9.00 95.90
C ASN A 166 -14.65 7.62 96.51
N ALA A 167 -15.54 6.67 96.27
CA ALA A 167 -15.39 5.30 96.71
C ALA A 167 -14.96 4.32 95.59
N THR A 168 -14.01 3.45 95.91
CA THR A 168 -13.84 2.18 95.19
C THR A 168 -14.92 1.19 95.64
N ILE A 169 -15.63 0.57 94.70
CA ILE A 169 -16.71 -0.39 94.96
C ILE A 169 -16.35 -1.73 94.32
N GLU A 170 -16.12 -2.75 95.15
CA GLU A 170 -15.75 -4.10 94.71
C GLU A 170 -16.93 -5.06 94.90
N PHE A 171 -17.43 -5.70 93.84
CA PHE A 171 -18.47 -6.72 93.83
C PHE A 171 -17.91 -8.12 93.57
N LYS A 172 -18.42 -9.12 94.29
CA LYS A 172 -18.08 -10.55 94.19
C LYS A 172 -19.38 -11.36 94.15
N LEU A 173 -19.69 -11.94 93.00
CA LEU A 173 -20.80 -12.88 92.82
C LEU A 173 -20.31 -14.28 93.21
N LEU A 174 -20.89 -14.85 94.27
CA LEU A 174 -20.50 -16.15 94.82
C LEU A 174 -21.62 -17.18 94.61
N ASP A 175 -21.28 -18.43 94.29
CA ASP A 175 -22.23 -19.55 94.31
C ASP A 175 -22.58 -20.00 95.74
N ASP A 176 -23.54 -20.94 95.87
CA ASP A 176 -23.97 -21.49 97.17
C ASP A 176 -22.85 -22.17 97.98
N LYS A 177 -21.75 -22.56 97.32
CA LYS A 177 -20.56 -23.15 97.95
C LYS A 177 -19.49 -22.11 98.29
N GLY A 178 -19.73 -20.83 97.96
CA GLY A 178 -18.82 -19.71 98.21
C GLY A 178 -17.78 -19.47 97.12
N SER A 179 -17.88 -20.15 95.97
CA SER A 179 -16.93 -20.01 94.86
C SER A 179 -17.24 -18.76 94.04
N LEU A 180 -16.21 -18.03 93.62
CA LEU A 180 -16.37 -16.81 92.80
C LEU A 180 -16.83 -17.18 91.37
N LYS A 181 -17.96 -16.60 90.94
CA LYS A 181 -18.56 -16.77 89.60
C LYS A 181 -18.46 -15.52 88.74
N GLY A 182 -18.40 -14.35 89.37
CA GLY A 182 -18.23 -13.08 88.68
C GLY A 182 -17.68 -12.03 89.62
N TYR A 183 -17.02 -11.03 89.05
CA TYR A 183 -16.32 -9.98 89.76
C TYR A 183 -16.53 -8.66 89.05
N ALA A 184 -16.67 -7.58 89.82
CA ALA A 184 -16.44 -6.26 89.29
C ALA A 184 -15.78 -5.36 90.33
N LYS A 185 -15.04 -4.36 89.86
CA LYS A 185 -14.46 -3.32 90.70
C LYS A 185 -14.59 -2.00 89.96
N VAL A 186 -15.35 -1.09 90.57
CA VAL A 186 -15.53 0.29 90.12
C VAL A 186 -14.56 1.16 90.88
N TYR A 187 -13.81 1.98 90.16
CA TYR A 187 -12.88 2.96 90.73
C TYR A 187 -13.59 4.32 90.90
N PRO A 188 -13.20 5.13 91.88
CA PRO A 188 -13.77 6.46 92.05
C PRO A 188 -13.38 7.38 90.89
N TYR A 189 -14.22 8.37 90.61
CA TYR A 189 -13.82 9.56 89.84
C TYR A 189 -12.97 10.49 90.73
N SER A 190 -11.77 10.02 91.12
CA SER A 190 -10.69 10.93 91.48
C SER A 190 -10.10 11.46 90.19
N ASP A 191 -10.14 12.77 90.08
CA ASP A 191 -9.51 13.66 89.13
C ASP A 191 -8.90 14.70 90.08
N SER A 192 -7.57 14.80 90.06
CA SER A 192 -6.79 15.23 91.24
C SER A 192 -6.18 16.62 91.07
N ASP A 193 -6.00 17.04 89.83
CA ASP A 193 -5.57 18.35 89.34
C ASP A 193 -6.72 19.11 88.64
N GLY A 194 -7.73 18.41 88.11
CA GLY A 194 -8.97 19.00 87.61
C GLY A 194 -9.02 19.20 86.10
N ASP A 195 -8.24 18.45 85.32
CA ASP A 195 -8.18 18.56 83.85
C ASP A 195 -9.37 17.88 83.15
N GLY A 196 -9.96 16.86 83.79
CA GLY A 196 -11.05 16.03 83.27
C GLY A 196 -10.67 14.57 83.02
N LEU A 197 -9.38 14.22 83.03
CA LEU A 197 -8.88 12.85 82.98
C LEU A 197 -8.86 12.28 84.40
N SER A 198 -9.49 11.13 84.62
CA SER A 198 -9.49 10.54 85.97
C SER A 198 -8.14 9.92 86.30
N SER A 199 -7.65 10.04 87.54
CA SER A 199 -6.35 9.53 88.02
C SER A 199 -6.15 8.02 88.00
N PHE A 200 -7.13 7.27 87.52
CA PHE A 200 -6.93 5.89 87.10
C PHE A 200 -6.50 5.77 85.63
N LEU A 201 -7.03 6.63 84.75
CA LEU A 201 -6.67 6.72 83.34
C LEU A 201 -5.32 7.42 83.15
N GLU A 202 -5.01 8.47 83.91
CA GLU A 202 -3.70 9.14 83.92
C GLU A 202 -2.57 8.10 84.14
N VAL A 203 -2.68 7.33 85.24
CA VAL A 203 -1.77 6.23 85.58
C VAL A 203 -1.71 5.11 84.52
N LEU A 204 -2.76 4.92 83.71
CA LEU A 204 -2.76 3.95 82.59
C LEU A 204 -2.14 4.52 81.31
N LYS A 205 -2.26 5.83 81.07
CA LYS A 205 -1.65 6.56 79.97
C LYS A 205 -0.17 6.89 80.22
N GLY A 206 0.28 6.83 81.48
CA GLY A 206 1.64 7.20 81.88
C GLY A 206 1.75 8.64 82.38
N SER A 207 0.62 9.35 82.45
CA SER A 207 0.54 10.76 82.81
C SER A 207 0.35 10.98 84.32
N SER A 208 0.43 12.23 84.77
CA SER A 208 0.67 12.60 86.17
C SER A 208 -0.58 13.17 86.86
N ASP A 209 -1.12 12.40 87.82
CA ASP A 209 -2.28 12.68 88.72
C ASP A 209 -2.23 13.94 89.63
N LYS A 210 -1.50 14.97 89.22
CA LYS A 210 -1.18 16.24 89.92
C LYS A 210 -0.84 17.38 88.95
N LYS A 211 -0.91 17.16 87.64
CA LYS A 211 -0.55 18.09 86.58
C LYS A 211 -1.62 18.02 85.48
N VAL A 212 -2.27 19.15 85.22
CA VAL A 212 -3.22 19.33 84.09
C VAL A 212 -2.57 19.14 82.71
N ASP A 213 -1.24 19.28 82.66
CA ASP A 213 -0.36 19.18 81.50
C ASP A 213 0.92 18.52 82.02
N THR A 214 1.07 17.23 81.71
CA THR A 214 2.06 16.34 82.32
C THR A 214 3.48 16.62 81.84
N ASP A 215 3.67 16.86 80.54
CA ASP A 215 4.99 16.98 79.94
C ASP A 215 5.40 18.45 79.66
N GLY A 216 4.43 19.37 79.61
CA GLY A 216 4.63 20.81 79.59
C GLY A 216 4.58 21.45 78.21
N ASP A 217 4.02 20.78 77.19
CA ASP A 217 3.93 21.28 75.82
C ASP A 217 2.85 22.36 75.63
N GLY A 218 1.79 22.35 76.46
CA GLY A 218 0.70 23.31 76.45
C GLY A 218 -0.62 22.81 75.86
N VAL A 219 -0.74 21.54 75.48
CA VAL A 219 -1.99 20.76 75.51
C VAL A 219 -2.14 20.17 76.93
N GLY A 220 -3.34 19.74 77.33
CA GLY A 220 -3.57 19.11 78.64
C GLY A 220 -3.96 17.65 78.52
N ASP A 221 -3.66 16.84 79.55
CA ASP A 221 -3.71 15.38 79.49
C ASP A 221 -5.06 14.82 78.97
N TYR A 222 -6.17 15.41 79.39
CA TYR A 222 -7.51 15.10 78.88
C TYR A 222 -7.68 15.40 77.38
N GLU A 223 -7.21 16.56 76.91
CA GLU A 223 -7.33 16.97 75.52
C GLU A 223 -6.51 16.03 74.61
N GLU A 224 -5.28 15.74 75.00
CA GLU A 224 -4.42 14.76 74.34
C GLU A 224 -5.05 13.36 74.31
N ALA A 225 -5.40 12.82 75.48
CA ALA A 225 -5.87 11.44 75.59
C ALA A 225 -7.27 11.19 74.99
N VAL A 226 -8.12 12.22 74.85
CA VAL A 226 -9.55 12.08 74.52
C VAL A 226 -9.99 12.87 73.28
N VAL A 227 -9.34 14.00 72.98
CA VAL A 227 -9.70 14.88 71.85
C VAL A 227 -8.78 14.65 70.65
N TYR A 228 -7.47 14.74 70.85
CA TYR A 228 -6.45 14.65 69.79
C TYR A 228 -5.90 13.24 69.59
N ASN A 229 -6.04 12.37 70.61
CA ASN A 229 -5.54 10.99 70.64
C ASN A 229 -3.99 10.89 70.60
N THR A 230 -3.33 11.86 71.23
CA THR A 230 -1.88 11.92 71.39
C THR A 230 -1.42 11.23 72.70
N ASP A 231 -0.13 11.31 73.03
CA ASP A 231 0.50 10.68 74.20
C ASP A 231 0.82 11.71 75.31
N PRO A 232 0.01 11.81 76.38
CA PRO A 232 0.14 12.81 77.46
C PRO A 232 1.39 12.70 78.35
N SER A 233 2.42 12.04 77.86
CA SER A 233 3.71 11.88 78.52
C SER A 233 4.89 12.26 77.62
N LYS A 234 4.61 12.72 76.39
CA LYS A 234 5.58 13.18 75.40
C LYS A 234 5.11 14.50 74.79
N PRO A 235 5.91 15.59 74.89
CA PRO A 235 5.59 16.87 74.25
C PRO A 235 5.51 16.83 72.71
N ASP A 236 5.93 15.71 72.12
CA ASP A 236 6.12 15.43 70.71
C ASP A 236 5.76 13.94 70.56
N THR A 237 4.54 13.67 70.08
CA THR A 237 3.92 12.35 70.16
C THR A 237 4.50 11.34 69.17
N ASP A 238 4.79 11.78 67.93
CA ASP A 238 5.31 10.94 66.84
C ASP A 238 6.81 11.09 66.57
N GLY A 239 7.46 12.15 67.05
CA GLY A 239 8.90 12.33 67.09
C GLY A 239 9.47 13.13 65.91
N ASP A 240 8.66 13.96 65.26
CA ASP A 240 9.01 14.70 64.04
C ASP A 240 9.88 15.95 64.30
N GLY A 241 9.85 16.48 65.53
CA GLY A 241 10.58 17.66 65.99
C GLY A 241 9.72 18.91 66.26
N LEU A 242 8.42 18.86 65.96
CA LEU A 242 7.41 19.79 66.47
C LEU A 242 6.89 19.30 67.82
N SER A 243 6.03 20.10 68.45
CA SER A 243 5.31 19.68 69.66
C SER A 243 3.83 19.58 69.31
N ASP A 244 3.08 18.69 69.96
CA ASP A 244 1.65 18.49 69.71
C ASP A 244 0.90 19.85 69.67
N LYS A 245 1.26 20.78 70.56
CA LYS A 245 0.74 22.14 70.61
C LYS A 245 1.09 23.00 69.41
N VAL A 246 2.31 22.92 68.89
CA VAL A 246 2.76 23.65 67.71
C VAL A 246 2.06 23.12 66.47
N GLU A 247 1.94 21.81 66.34
CA GLU A 247 1.24 21.16 65.24
C GLU A 247 -0.24 21.51 65.22
N LEU A 248 -0.92 21.54 66.37
CA LEU A 248 -2.31 22.03 66.45
C LEU A 248 -2.48 23.50 66.03
N VAL A 249 -1.41 24.29 65.99
CA VAL A 249 -1.39 25.68 65.48
C VAL A 249 -1.09 25.73 63.98
N LEU A 250 -0.14 24.93 63.49
CA LEU A 250 0.16 24.75 62.06
C LEU A 250 -0.91 23.93 61.31
N LYS A 251 -1.72 23.20 62.08
CA LYS A 251 -2.76 22.21 61.74
C LYS A 251 -2.26 20.87 61.21
N THR A 252 -0.95 20.66 61.17
CA THR A 252 -0.29 19.37 60.91
C THR A 252 -0.77 18.29 61.87
N SER A 253 -0.40 17.03 61.61
CA SER A 253 -0.95 15.86 62.29
C SER A 253 -0.09 15.38 63.48
N PRO A 254 -0.51 15.58 64.76
CA PRO A 254 0.27 15.20 65.97
C PRO A 254 0.40 13.70 66.27
N THR A 255 0.26 12.88 65.23
CA THR A 255 0.30 11.42 65.25
C THR A 255 0.81 10.82 63.92
N SER A 256 1.23 11.67 62.98
CA SER A 256 1.83 11.32 61.68
C SER A 256 2.97 12.31 61.42
N PRO A 257 4.25 11.90 61.51
CA PRO A 257 5.40 12.81 61.49
C PRO A 257 5.73 13.37 60.10
N ASP A 258 4.77 13.29 59.18
CA ASP A 258 4.82 13.54 57.75
C ASP A 258 3.33 13.65 57.36
N THR A 259 2.87 14.87 57.07
CA THR A 259 1.45 15.21 56.88
C THR A 259 0.98 15.04 55.43
N ASP A 260 1.82 15.30 54.42
CA ASP A 260 1.44 15.16 53.00
C ASP A 260 2.01 13.90 52.31
N GLY A 261 3.02 13.26 52.89
CA GLY A 261 3.53 11.95 52.48
C GLY A 261 4.71 11.99 51.52
N ASP A 262 5.42 13.11 51.43
CA ASP A 262 6.56 13.30 50.53
C ASP A 262 7.87 12.63 51.03
N GLY A 263 7.95 12.31 52.33
CA GLY A 263 9.09 11.65 52.97
C GLY A 263 10.02 12.59 53.75
N LEU A 264 9.73 13.89 53.75
CA LEU A 264 10.21 14.86 54.71
C LEU A 264 9.31 14.81 55.97
N THR A 265 9.72 15.48 57.05
CA THR A 265 8.90 15.55 58.29
C THR A 265 8.46 16.97 58.54
N ASP A 266 7.26 17.18 59.07
CA ASP A 266 6.67 18.52 59.24
C ASP A 266 7.61 19.49 59.99
N GLY A 267 8.31 19.01 61.02
CA GLY A 267 9.32 19.75 61.78
C GLY A 267 10.62 20.02 61.03
N LYS A 268 10.97 19.15 60.07
CA LYS A 268 12.10 19.33 59.15
C LYS A 268 11.73 20.33 58.05
N GLU A 269 10.53 20.27 57.52
CA GLU A 269 9.98 21.23 56.56
C GLU A 269 9.90 22.64 57.12
N VAL A 270 9.30 22.82 58.31
CA VAL A 270 9.28 24.10 59.05
C VAL A 270 10.69 24.67 59.26
N SER A 271 11.72 23.81 59.33
CA SER A 271 13.13 24.24 59.42
C SER A 271 13.73 24.71 58.09
N LEU A 272 13.28 24.14 56.96
CA LEU A 272 13.67 24.53 55.59
C LEU A 272 12.81 25.68 55.03
N LYS A 273 11.60 25.85 55.56
CA LYS A 273 10.52 26.77 55.16
C LYS A 273 9.71 26.32 53.93
N THR A 274 9.69 25.02 53.68
CA THR A 274 8.67 24.37 52.84
C THR A 274 7.30 24.34 53.57
N ASP A 275 6.23 23.88 52.92
CA ASP A 275 4.87 23.86 53.47
C ASP A 275 4.39 22.41 53.74
N PRO A 276 4.21 21.98 55.02
CA PRO A 276 3.76 20.62 55.46
C PRO A 276 2.37 20.13 55.01
N TRP A 277 1.90 20.62 53.87
CA TRP A 277 0.64 20.32 53.22
C TRP A 277 0.78 20.22 51.70
N ASN A 278 1.98 20.47 51.18
CA ASN A 278 2.28 20.62 49.78
C ASN A 278 3.62 19.92 49.49
N PRO A 279 3.59 18.69 48.95
CA PRO A 279 4.77 17.82 48.88
C PRO A 279 5.83 18.28 47.87
N ASP A 280 5.59 19.38 47.16
CA ASP A 280 6.38 19.99 46.08
C ASP A 280 6.20 21.52 46.25
N SER A 281 7.12 22.17 46.97
CA SER A 281 6.95 23.53 47.50
C SER A 281 7.15 24.65 46.47
N ASP A 282 7.71 24.37 45.30
CA ASP A 282 7.91 25.35 44.22
C ASP A 282 7.28 24.97 42.86
N ASP A 283 6.50 23.89 42.81
CA ASP A 283 5.68 23.39 41.69
C ASP A 283 6.52 22.90 40.47
N ASP A 284 7.73 22.37 40.69
CA ASP A 284 8.66 21.92 39.64
C ASP A 284 8.46 20.44 39.20
N GLY A 285 7.84 19.62 40.07
CA GLY A 285 7.54 18.22 39.83
C GLY A 285 8.41 17.20 40.56
N LEU A 286 9.41 17.62 41.34
CA LEU A 286 10.06 16.84 42.39
C LEU A 286 9.39 17.13 43.74
N SER A 287 9.47 16.16 44.66
CA SER A 287 9.06 16.41 46.04
C SER A 287 10.16 17.06 46.87
N ASP A 288 9.83 17.85 47.88
CA ASP A 288 10.80 18.53 48.77
C ASP A 288 11.80 17.53 49.40
N GLY A 289 11.33 16.32 49.70
CA GLY A 289 12.08 15.16 50.16
C GLY A 289 12.91 14.48 49.08
N GLU A 290 12.45 14.43 47.83
CA GLU A 290 13.21 13.92 46.68
C GLU A 290 14.35 14.87 46.30
N GLU A 291 14.11 16.17 46.28
CA GLU A 291 15.12 17.20 46.03
C GLU A 291 16.30 17.14 46.99
N LEU A 292 16.07 16.90 48.28
CA LEU A 292 17.15 16.70 49.25
C LEU A 292 17.98 15.43 48.98
N VAL A 293 17.48 14.49 48.18
CA VAL A 293 18.23 13.32 47.70
C VAL A 293 19.06 13.67 46.45
N TYR A 294 18.53 14.51 45.56
CA TYR A 294 19.25 15.01 44.37
C TYR A 294 20.27 16.12 44.70
N GLY A 295 20.08 16.85 45.81
CA GLY A 295 20.94 17.93 46.26
C GLY A 295 20.48 19.34 45.85
N THR A 296 19.25 19.45 45.33
CA THR A 296 18.58 20.68 44.88
C THR A 296 17.97 21.46 46.04
N ASN A 297 17.21 22.52 45.76
CA ASN A 297 16.69 23.45 46.76
C ASN A 297 15.15 23.62 46.65
N PRO A 298 14.37 23.09 47.61
CA PRO A 298 12.88 23.07 47.64
C PRO A 298 12.11 24.38 47.72
N LEU A 299 12.67 25.47 47.19
CA LEU A 299 12.14 26.83 47.17
C LEU A 299 12.68 27.61 45.93
N SER A 300 13.24 26.91 44.95
CA SER A 300 13.82 27.40 43.70
C SER A 300 13.73 26.27 42.67
N PRO A 301 12.73 26.27 41.75
CA PRO A 301 12.47 25.17 40.81
C PRO A 301 13.58 25.00 39.75
N ASP A 302 14.65 25.78 39.87
CA ASP A 302 15.83 25.87 39.03
C ASP A 302 16.97 26.23 40.02
N THR A 303 17.73 25.21 40.44
CA THR A 303 18.74 25.30 41.49
C THR A 303 19.97 26.07 41.01
N ASP A 304 20.42 25.83 39.78
CA ASP A 304 21.72 26.28 39.29
C ASP A 304 21.69 27.53 38.37
N LYS A 305 20.51 27.87 37.84
CA LYS A 305 20.18 29.00 36.94
C LYS A 305 20.62 28.88 35.49
N ASP A 306 20.63 27.67 34.94
CA ASP A 306 20.68 27.44 33.49
C ASP A 306 19.36 27.82 32.77
N GLY A 307 18.21 27.60 33.42
CA GLY A 307 16.86 27.94 32.92
C GLY A 307 15.98 26.74 32.54
N LEU A 308 16.43 25.51 32.82
CA LEU A 308 15.64 24.29 32.93
C LEU A 308 15.18 24.11 34.40
N ASP A 309 14.06 23.44 34.62
CA ASP A 309 13.56 23.18 35.98
C ASP A 309 14.14 21.84 36.50
N ASP A 310 14.52 21.75 37.79
CA ASP A 310 15.27 20.61 38.37
C ASP A 310 14.53 19.26 38.14
N GLY A 311 13.19 19.28 38.16
CA GLY A 311 12.32 18.16 37.83
C GLY A 311 12.28 17.77 36.35
N GLU A 312 12.43 18.71 35.41
CA GLU A 312 12.65 18.36 34.00
C GLU A 312 14.02 17.70 33.81
N GLU A 313 15.05 18.21 34.49
CA GLU A 313 16.40 17.64 34.44
C GLU A 313 16.40 16.19 34.93
N VAL A 314 15.87 15.91 36.13
CA VAL A 314 15.87 14.56 36.71
C VAL A 314 14.95 13.60 35.95
N LEU A 315 13.72 14.00 35.62
CA LEU A 315 12.67 13.07 35.17
C LEU A 315 12.69 12.82 33.65
N LYS A 316 13.16 13.78 32.86
CA LYS A 316 13.04 13.80 31.40
C LYS A 316 14.41 13.71 30.72
N TYR A 317 15.33 14.62 31.01
CA TYR A 317 16.66 14.65 30.39
C TYR A 317 17.65 13.68 31.04
N LYS A 318 17.56 13.50 32.37
CA LYS A 318 18.44 12.71 33.26
C LYS A 318 19.84 13.32 33.45
N CYS A 319 19.92 14.63 33.36
CA CYS A 319 21.13 15.41 33.65
C CYS A 319 21.25 15.72 35.16
N ASP A 320 22.19 16.57 35.55
CA ASP A 320 22.55 16.85 36.95
C ASP A 320 22.09 18.27 37.35
N PRO A 321 20.96 18.42 38.09
CA PRO A 321 20.32 19.71 38.41
C PRO A 321 21.10 20.60 39.39
N SER A 322 22.40 20.36 39.50
CA SER A 322 23.34 21.18 40.25
C SER A 322 24.47 21.75 39.36
N LYS A 323 24.42 21.47 38.05
CA LYS A 323 25.41 21.88 37.04
C LYS A 323 24.73 22.43 35.77
N PRO A 324 24.90 23.74 35.47
CA PRO A 324 24.32 24.40 34.29
C PRO A 324 24.87 23.94 32.91
N ASP A 325 25.55 22.80 32.89
CA ASP A 325 26.41 22.24 31.84
C ASP A 325 26.85 20.87 32.40
N THR A 326 26.03 19.84 32.16
CA THR A 326 26.16 18.55 32.86
C THR A 326 27.34 17.73 32.40
N ASP A 327 27.64 17.71 31.09
CA ASP A 327 28.76 16.97 30.51
C ASP A 327 30.05 17.80 30.36
N GLY A 328 29.95 19.11 30.11
CA GLY A 328 31.08 20.04 30.06
C GLY A 328 31.49 20.49 28.68
N ASP A 329 30.68 20.30 27.63
CA ASP A 329 30.98 20.73 26.25
C ASP A 329 30.97 22.28 26.08
N GLY A 330 30.24 22.99 26.95
CA GLY A 330 30.10 24.45 26.95
C GLY A 330 28.79 24.98 26.33
N LEU A 331 27.84 24.11 26.04
CA LEU A 331 26.41 24.39 26.02
C LEU A 331 25.87 24.45 27.46
N SER A 332 24.55 24.44 27.59
CA SER A 332 23.86 24.33 28.87
C SER A 332 22.68 23.41 28.65
N ASP A 333 22.30 22.65 29.66
CA ASP A 333 21.28 21.62 29.57
C ASP A 333 19.95 22.17 28.98
N TYR A 334 19.54 23.39 29.35
CA TYR A 334 18.43 24.15 28.75
C TYR A 334 18.62 24.45 27.25
N LYS A 335 19.84 24.85 26.85
CA LYS A 335 20.17 25.19 25.46
C LYS A 335 20.13 23.95 24.58
N GLU A 336 20.64 22.84 25.08
CA GLU A 336 20.66 21.53 24.45
C GLU A 336 19.26 20.92 24.32
N ALA A 337 18.51 20.91 25.43
CA ALA A 337 17.09 20.55 25.48
C ALA A 337 16.23 21.29 24.44
N LYS A 338 16.66 22.49 24.03
CA LYS A 338 16.03 23.33 23.00
C LYS A 338 16.56 23.11 21.59
N LEU A 339 17.80 22.66 21.42
CA LEU A 339 18.38 22.27 20.13
C LEU A 339 17.96 20.85 19.73
N GLY A 340 17.70 19.98 20.72
CA GLY A 340 17.37 18.57 20.52
C GLY A 340 18.54 17.62 20.73
N THR A 341 19.65 18.11 21.30
CA THR A 341 20.83 17.33 21.71
C THR A 341 20.60 16.61 23.06
N ASP A 342 21.56 15.79 23.48
CA ASP A 342 21.52 15.02 24.73
C ASP A 342 22.42 15.67 25.81
N PRO A 343 21.86 16.36 26.84
CA PRO A 343 22.61 17.04 27.93
C PRO A 343 23.51 16.17 28.82
N THR A 344 23.81 14.94 28.40
CA THR A 344 24.64 13.98 29.12
C THR A 344 25.74 13.38 28.23
N SER A 345 25.97 13.96 27.05
CA SER A 345 26.82 13.42 25.99
C SER A 345 27.42 14.57 25.16
N GLU A 346 28.68 14.96 25.48
CA GLU A 346 29.45 16.04 24.83
C GLU A 346 29.37 16.03 23.28
N ASP A 347 29.14 14.85 22.71
CA ASP A 347 28.97 14.52 21.29
C ASP A 347 27.67 13.69 21.16
N THR A 348 26.61 14.29 20.64
CA THR A 348 25.25 13.71 20.59
C THR A 348 25.16 12.57 19.58
N ASP A 349 25.62 12.77 18.34
CA ASP A 349 25.44 11.81 17.23
C ASP A 349 26.62 10.85 16.98
N LYS A 350 27.77 11.11 17.62
CA LYS A 350 28.98 10.28 17.69
C LYS A 350 29.85 10.31 16.43
N ASP A 351 29.95 11.47 15.80
CA ASP A 351 30.88 11.74 14.70
C ASP A 351 32.32 11.98 15.18
N GLY A 352 32.51 12.64 16.33
CA GLY A 352 33.81 13.01 16.91
C GLY A 352 34.02 14.50 17.18
N LEU A 353 33.04 15.35 16.88
CA LEU A 353 32.93 16.75 17.29
C LEU A 353 32.02 16.88 18.52
N ASP A 354 32.26 17.92 19.32
CA ASP A 354 31.35 18.28 20.40
C ASP A 354 30.21 19.20 19.91
N ASP A 355 29.03 19.10 20.52
CA ASP A 355 27.82 19.80 20.06
C ASP A 355 28.04 21.34 20.03
N ALA A 356 28.78 21.88 21.00
CA ALA A 356 29.24 23.27 21.04
C ALA A 356 30.16 23.63 19.86
N LYS A 357 31.10 22.76 19.52
CA LYS A 357 32.05 22.90 18.41
C LYS A 357 31.32 22.90 17.08
N GLU A 358 30.37 22.00 16.88
CA GLU A 358 29.54 21.94 15.69
C GLU A 358 28.71 23.21 15.49
N LEU A 359 28.01 23.70 16.51
CA LEU A 359 27.32 24.99 16.42
C LEU A 359 28.27 26.17 16.09
N SER A 360 29.54 26.07 16.47
CA SER A 360 30.57 27.08 16.15
C SER A 360 31.02 27.02 14.68
N LEU A 361 31.01 25.83 14.08
CA LEU A 361 31.20 25.59 12.65
C LEU A 361 29.91 25.92 11.88
N GLY A 362 28.75 25.75 12.52
CA GLY A 362 27.41 25.83 11.99
C GLY A 362 26.96 24.54 11.28
N THR A 363 27.51 23.39 11.67
CA THR A 363 27.06 22.04 11.31
C THR A 363 25.87 21.63 12.19
N SER A 364 25.45 20.35 12.15
CA SER A 364 24.23 19.85 12.77
C SER A 364 24.49 18.82 13.90
N PRO A 365 24.39 19.20 15.19
CA PRO A 365 24.66 18.33 16.37
C PRO A 365 23.75 17.13 16.63
N THR A 366 23.10 16.62 15.58
CA THR A 366 22.16 15.50 15.59
C THR A 366 22.23 14.70 14.28
N SER A 367 23.19 15.02 13.41
CA SER A 367 23.43 14.42 12.10
C SER A 367 24.94 14.46 11.82
N ALA A 368 25.62 13.37 12.17
CA ALA A 368 27.07 13.18 12.00
C ALA A 368 27.60 13.51 10.59
N ASP A 369 26.73 13.46 9.60
CA ASP A 369 26.93 13.84 8.20
C ASP A 369 25.93 14.99 7.94
N THR A 370 26.42 16.24 7.86
CA THR A 370 25.58 17.45 7.81
C THR A 370 24.96 17.69 6.43
N ASP A 371 25.64 17.35 5.33
CA ASP A 371 25.16 17.61 3.95
C ASP A 371 24.73 16.36 3.18
N GLY A 372 25.12 15.17 3.62
CA GLY A 372 24.67 13.87 3.11
C GLY A 372 25.58 13.24 2.05
N ASP A 373 26.85 13.64 1.98
CA ASP A 373 27.83 13.13 0.99
C ASP A 373 28.32 11.70 1.29
N GLY A 374 28.32 11.32 2.58
CA GLY A 374 28.75 10.02 3.11
C GLY A 374 30.06 10.01 3.90
N LEU A 375 30.68 11.16 4.15
CA LEU A 375 31.66 11.41 5.22
C LEU A 375 30.92 11.88 6.48
N ASN A 376 31.67 12.01 7.58
CA ASN A 376 31.17 12.72 8.75
C ASN A 376 31.92 14.03 8.95
N ASP A 377 31.29 15.01 9.61
CA ASP A 377 31.79 16.37 9.71
C ASP A 377 33.20 16.43 10.31
N SER A 378 33.53 15.53 11.25
CA SER A 378 34.88 15.38 11.81
C SER A 378 35.90 14.85 10.78
N GLU A 379 35.53 13.87 9.96
CA GLU A 379 36.38 13.26 8.91
C GLU A 379 36.70 14.30 7.82
N GLU A 380 35.72 15.10 7.42
CA GLU A 380 35.87 16.20 6.47
C GLU A 380 36.81 17.28 6.97
N LEU A 381 36.73 17.66 8.25
CA LEU A 381 37.66 18.61 8.85
C LEU A 381 39.09 18.06 8.95
N GLU A 382 39.27 16.74 9.13
CA GLU A 382 40.59 16.09 9.03
C GLU A 382 41.12 16.07 7.57
N ALA A 383 40.23 15.89 6.58
CA ALA A 383 40.55 15.99 5.14
C ALA A 383 40.73 17.44 4.65
N GLY A 384 40.26 18.43 5.42
CA GLY A 384 40.26 19.84 5.05
C GLY A 384 39.25 20.17 3.94
N LEU A 385 38.05 19.61 4.06
CA LEU A 385 36.84 19.89 3.27
C LEU A 385 35.93 20.86 4.06
N ASP A 386 34.76 21.25 3.52
CA ASP A 386 33.77 22.08 4.23
C ASP A 386 32.52 21.22 4.49
N PRO A 387 32.19 20.86 5.77
CA PRO A 387 31.09 19.95 6.16
C PRO A 387 29.65 20.35 5.84
N LYS A 388 29.44 20.97 4.68
CA LYS A 388 28.22 21.62 4.19
C LYS A 388 28.17 21.73 2.67
N ASP A 389 29.24 21.35 1.98
CA ASP A 389 29.39 21.42 0.53
C ASP A 389 29.72 20.00 0.02
N PRO A 390 28.69 19.18 -0.32
CA PRO A 390 28.83 17.73 -0.53
C PRO A 390 29.50 17.35 -1.85
N ASP A 391 30.21 18.29 -2.48
CA ASP A 391 30.80 18.25 -3.84
C ASP A 391 31.70 19.50 -3.99
N VAL A 392 32.87 19.49 -3.34
CA VAL A 392 33.71 20.70 -3.12
C VAL A 392 34.25 21.34 -4.40
N ASP A 393 34.52 20.57 -5.45
CA ASP A 393 34.98 21.09 -6.75
C ASP A 393 33.86 21.20 -7.81
N ASN A 394 32.65 20.72 -7.49
CA ASN A 394 31.42 20.86 -8.27
C ASN A 394 31.41 20.06 -9.58
N ASP A 395 32.05 18.90 -9.58
CA ASP A 395 32.15 17.99 -10.73
C ASP A 395 30.93 17.06 -10.89
N GLY A 396 30.22 16.80 -9.79
CA GLY A 396 29.05 15.90 -9.69
C GLY A 396 29.30 14.59 -8.94
N LEU A 397 30.48 14.39 -8.37
CA LEU A 397 30.91 13.27 -7.54
C LEU A 397 31.04 13.74 -6.09
N PRO A 398 30.26 13.23 -5.13
CA PRO A 398 30.37 13.68 -3.74
C PRO A 398 31.70 13.26 -3.08
N ASP A 399 32.31 14.13 -2.27
CA ASP A 399 33.64 13.96 -1.66
C ASP A 399 33.83 12.58 -0.97
N GLY A 400 32.81 12.07 -0.28
CA GLY A 400 32.81 10.77 0.39
C GLY A 400 32.74 9.57 -0.55
N LYS A 401 32.23 9.78 -1.77
CA LYS A 401 32.32 8.81 -2.86
C LYS A 401 33.68 8.88 -3.55
N GLU A 402 34.25 10.08 -3.68
CA GLU A 402 35.59 10.31 -4.22
C GLU A 402 36.70 9.69 -3.40
N LEU A 403 36.80 10.01 -2.10
CA LEU A 403 37.79 9.41 -1.19
C LEU A 403 37.72 7.87 -1.15
N LYS A 404 36.58 7.31 -1.50
CA LYS A 404 36.33 5.87 -1.60
C LYS A 404 36.70 5.27 -2.97
N LEU A 405 36.63 6.04 -4.05
CA LEU A 405 37.14 5.69 -5.38
C LEU A 405 38.67 5.89 -5.47
N GLY A 406 39.19 6.91 -4.77
CA GLY A 406 40.58 7.32 -4.73
C GLY A 406 40.91 8.59 -5.51
N THR A 407 39.89 9.32 -5.98
CA THR A 407 40.00 10.65 -6.62
C THR A 407 40.25 11.72 -5.54
N ASP A 408 40.61 12.95 -5.93
CA ASP A 408 40.88 14.06 -4.99
C ASP A 408 39.70 15.04 -5.00
N PRO A 409 38.95 15.24 -3.88
CA PRO A 409 37.77 16.12 -3.80
C PRO A 409 37.99 17.63 -3.97
N LYS A 410 39.02 17.99 -4.72
CA LYS A 410 39.48 19.35 -5.01
C LYS A 410 40.02 19.44 -6.44
N ASP A 411 39.91 18.39 -7.23
CA ASP A 411 40.45 18.25 -8.59
C ASP A 411 39.39 17.56 -9.49
N PRO A 412 38.54 18.33 -10.20
CA PRO A 412 37.30 17.84 -10.83
C PRO A 412 37.51 17.08 -12.16
N ASP A 413 38.71 16.53 -12.36
CA ASP A 413 39.20 15.86 -13.59
C ASP A 413 40.55 15.20 -13.23
N THR A 414 40.53 14.04 -12.57
CA THR A 414 41.69 13.41 -11.91
C THR A 414 42.82 13.03 -12.88
N ASP A 415 42.54 12.86 -14.18
CA ASP A 415 43.54 12.49 -15.20
C ASP A 415 43.76 13.50 -16.35
N ASP A 416 43.18 14.71 -16.26
CA ASP A 416 43.33 15.82 -17.21
C ASP A 416 42.85 15.46 -18.65
N ASP A 417 41.78 14.67 -18.81
CA ASP A 417 41.24 14.28 -20.12
C ASP A 417 40.13 15.19 -20.67
N GLY A 418 39.44 15.92 -19.80
CA GLY A 418 38.31 16.80 -20.13
C GLY A 418 36.93 16.27 -19.71
N LEU A 419 36.84 15.05 -19.19
CA LEU A 419 35.64 14.42 -18.64
C LEU A 419 35.74 14.33 -17.11
N PRO A 420 35.02 15.20 -16.37
CA PRO A 420 34.99 15.14 -14.90
C PRO A 420 34.60 13.78 -14.31
N ASP A 421 35.29 13.35 -13.26
CA ASP A 421 35.14 12.11 -12.51
C ASP A 421 33.66 11.75 -12.19
N GLY A 422 32.83 12.74 -11.88
CA GLY A 422 31.39 12.63 -11.63
C GLY A 422 30.56 12.30 -12.86
N LYS A 423 31.00 12.73 -14.04
CA LYS A 423 30.45 12.27 -15.34
C LYS A 423 30.99 10.90 -15.70
N GLU A 424 32.27 10.64 -15.50
CA GLU A 424 32.88 9.35 -15.77
C GLU A 424 32.23 8.23 -14.96
N ALA A 425 32.11 8.41 -13.65
CA ALA A 425 31.45 7.48 -12.74
C ALA A 425 29.96 7.26 -13.06
N LYS A 426 29.38 8.05 -13.97
CA LYS A 426 28.03 7.92 -14.50
C LYS A 426 27.98 7.28 -15.89
N LEU A 427 28.99 7.50 -16.73
CA LEU A 427 29.15 6.87 -18.05
C LEU A 427 29.72 5.45 -17.93
N GLY A 428 30.54 5.19 -16.91
CA GLY A 428 31.21 3.93 -16.65
C GLY A 428 32.70 3.90 -17.02
N SER A 429 33.27 5.05 -17.38
CA SER A 429 34.72 5.23 -17.55
C SER A 429 35.48 5.18 -16.21
N ASP A 430 36.81 5.22 -16.29
CA ASP A 430 37.75 5.00 -15.18
C ASP A 430 38.59 6.27 -14.95
N PRO A 431 38.30 7.09 -13.91
CA PRO A 431 38.92 8.42 -13.62
C PRO A 431 40.42 8.49 -13.35
N PHE A 432 41.17 7.48 -13.81
CA PHE A 432 42.61 7.37 -13.72
C PHE A 432 43.23 6.92 -15.06
N LYS A 433 42.46 7.01 -16.15
CA LYS A 433 42.84 6.70 -17.53
C LYS A 433 42.13 7.63 -18.52
N GLU A 434 42.91 8.57 -19.05
CA GLU A 434 42.66 9.44 -20.22
C GLU A 434 42.09 8.77 -21.50
N ASP A 435 41.94 7.44 -21.54
CA ASP A 435 41.51 6.58 -22.65
C ASP A 435 41.13 5.24 -22.01
N THR A 436 39.85 5.08 -21.66
CA THR A 436 39.38 3.97 -20.81
C THR A 436 39.40 2.63 -21.54
N ASP A 437 39.01 2.60 -22.82
CA ASP A 437 38.86 1.36 -23.58
C ASP A 437 40.06 1.02 -24.49
N GLY A 438 40.89 2.01 -24.85
CA GLY A 438 42.12 1.86 -25.60
C GLY A 438 41.99 2.05 -27.11
N ASP A 439 40.96 2.75 -27.60
CA ASP A 439 40.73 3.03 -29.02
C ASP A 439 41.67 4.13 -29.57
N GLY A 440 42.03 5.11 -28.72
CA GLY A 440 42.95 6.20 -29.00
C GLY A 440 42.32 7.60 -29.10
N LEU A 441 41.01 7.74 -28.90
CA LEU A 441 40.39 8.96 -28.40
C LEU A 441 40.58 9.09 -26.87
N LYS A 442 40.18 10.23 -26.33
CA LYS A 442 40.04 10.44 -24.89
C LYS A 442 38.56 10.37 -24.52
N ASP A 443 38.23 9.88 -23.34
CA ASP A 443 36.86 9.79 -22.82
C ASP A 443 36.15 11.17 -22.89
N GLY A 444 36.88 12.25 -22.62
CA GLY A 444 36.43 13.64 -22.79
C GLY A 444 36.24 14.11 -24.23
N GLU A 445 37.03 13.63 -25.19
CA GLU A 445 36.82 13.90 -26.62
C GLU A 445 35.62 13.11 -27.16
N GLU A 446 35.45 11.85 -26.73
CA GLU A 446 34.32 10.99 -27.12
C GLU A 446 32.97 11.55 -26.66
N ALA A 447 32.91 12.07 -25.44
CA ALA A 447 31.73 12.72 -24.90
C ALA A 447 31.27 13.95 -25.72
N GLU A 448 32.15 14.57 -26.52
CA GLU A 448 31.78 15.59 -27.51
C GLU A 448 31.42 15.00 -28.89
N LEU A 449 31.95 13.83 -29.24
CA LEU A 449 31.91 13.20 -30.57
C LEU A 449 30.80 12.15 -30.77
N CYS A 450 29.84 12.05 -29.85
CA CYS A 450 28.76 11.03 -29.77
C CYS A 450 29.21 9.57 -29.54
N SER A 451 30.51 9.31 -29.50
CA SER A 451 31.10 8.03 -29.11
C SER A 451 30.95 7.74 -27.60
N SER A 452 31.29 6.52 -27.21
CA SER A 452 31.10 5.97 -25.87
C SER A 452 32.45 5.58 -25.26
N PRO A 453 32.92 6.26 -24.18
CA PRO A 453 34.19 6.01 -23.44
C PRO A 453 34.48 4.62 -22.87
N THR A 454 33.70 3.61 -23.26
CA THR A 454 33.78 2.23 -22.77
C THR A 454 33.57 1.21 -23.90
N SER A 455 33.55 1.66 -25.17
CA SER A 455 33.23 0.87 -26.35
C SER A 455 34.04 1.32 -27.58
N LEU A 456 35.15 0.62 -27.84
CA LEU A 456 36.08 0.70 -28.98
C LEU A 456 35.48 0.82 -30.41
N ASP A 457 34.16 0.71 -30.53
CA ASP A 457 33.32 0.62 -31.73
C ASP A 457 31.90 0.85 -31.19
N THR A 458 31.43 2.11 -31.22
CA THR A 458 30.22 2.56 -30.52
C THR A 458 28.93 2.07 -31.18
N ASP A 459 28.88 2.01 -32.51
CA ASP A 459 27.67 1.62 -33.25
C ASP A 459 27.68 0.15 -33.74
N GLY A 460 28.83 -0.52 -33.67
CA GLY A 460 29.04 -1.93 -33.96
C GLY A 460 29.21 -2.26 -35.45
N ASP A 461 29.61 -1.32 -36.30
CA ASP A 461 29.84 -1.53 -37.73
C ASP A 461 31.14 -2.31 -38.04
N GLY A 462 32.13 -2.22 -37.14
CA GLY A 462 33.44 -2.85 -37.22
C GLY A 462 34.62 -1.91 -37.45
N VAL A 463 34.41 -0.59 -37.44
CA VAL A 463 35.43 0.48 -37.46
C VAL A 463 35.52 1.08 -36.04
N PRO A 464 36.73 1.28 -35.48
CA PRO A 464 36.85 1.99 -34.22
C PRO A 464 36.58 3.50 -34.32
N ASP A 465 36.00 4.09 -33.29
CA ASP A 465 35.57 5.50 -33.24
C ASP A 465 36.72 6.48 -33.59
N ALA A 466 37.93 6.29 -33.04
CA ALA A 466 39.15 7.02 -33.37
C ALA A 466 39.52 6.93 -34.86
N LYS A 467 39.25 5.77 -35.47
CA LYS A 467 39.53 5.50 -36.88
C LYS A 467 38.51 6.18 -37.78
N GLU A 468 37.26 6.24 -37.36
CA GLU A 468 36.19 6.97 -38.04
C GLU A 468 36.42 8.48 -38.03
N VAL A 469 36.83 9.05 -36.90
CA VAL A 469 37.22 10.47 -36.80
C VAL A 469 38.37 10.81 -37.76
N GLU A 470 39.32 9.89 -38.00
CA GLU A 470 40.36 10.05 -39.03
C GLU A 470 39.77 10.05 -40.46
N LEU A 471 38.80 9.18 -40.73
CA LEU A 471 38.11 9.05 -42.03
C LEU A 471 37.08 10.15 -42.28
N LYS A 472 36.58 10.78 -41.21
CA LYS A 472 35.43 11.70 -41.15
C LYS A 472 34.09 11.01 -41.45
N THR A 473 33.97 9.78 -40.97
CA THR A 473 32.71 9.07 -40.78
C THR A 473 32.13 9.38 -39.39
N SER A 474 31.03 8.75 -39.00
CA SER A 474 30.25 9.11 -37.81
C SER A 474 30.22 7.97 -36.76
N PRO A 475 30.94 8.09 -35.62
CA PRO A 475 31.00 7.05 -34.58
C PRO A 475 29.68 6.62 -33.91
N CYS A 476 28.56 7.21 -34.28
CA CYS A 476 27.23 6.83 -33.81
C CYS A 476 26.24 6.50 -34.94
N GLU A 477 26.69 6.39 -36.20
CA GLU A 477 25.88 6.06 -37.38
C GLU A 477 26.61 5.09 -38.32
N ARG A 478 26.27 3.78 -38.21
CA ARG A 478 26.91 2.65 -38.92
C ARG A 478 27.08 2.78 -40.44
N ASP A 479 26.35 3.71 -41.05
CA ASP A 479 26.13 3.95 -42.47
C ASP A 479 26.09 5.48 -42.61
N THR A 480 27.28 6.08 -42.83
CA THR A 480 27.51 7.52 -42.72
C THR A 480 26.84 8.34 -43.83
N ASP A 481 26.65 7.77 -45.03
CA ASP A 481 26.03 8.47 -46.16
C ASP A 481 24.61 8.00 -46.51
N GLY A 482 24.15 6.90 -45.92
CA GLY A 482 22.77 6.43 -45.92
C GLY A 482 22.40 5.56 -47.12
N ASP A 483 23.37 4.87 -47.71
CA ASP A 483 23.21 4.07 -48.92
C ASP A 483 22.72 2.61 -48.66
N GLY A 484 22.90 2.13 -47.42
CA GLY A 484 22.55 0.78 -46.99
C GLY A 484 23.69 -0.25 -46.99
N LEU A 485 24.95 0.19 -47.00
CA LEU A 485 26.13 -0.51 -46.50
C LEU A 485 26.60 0.10 -45.19
N ASP A 486 27.20 -0.74 -44.35
CA ASP A 486 27.87 -0.29 -43.14
C ASP A 486 29.30 0.19 -43.49
N ASP A 487 29.83 1.28 -42.93
CA ASP A 487 31.13 1.88 -43.29
C ASP A 487 32.30 0.85 -43.21
N GLY A 488 32.28 -0.05 -42.24
CA GLY A 488 33.23 -1.15 -42.04
C GLY A 488 33.10 -2.28 -43.06
N ILE A 489 31.95 -2.41 -43.72
CA ILE A 489 31.76 -3.26 -44.91
C ILE A 489 32.37 -2.56 -46.12
N GLU A 490 32.09 -1.29 -46.30
CA GLU A 490 32.60 -0.46 -47.40
C GLU A 490 34.12 -0.38 -47.42
N LEU A 491 34.77 -0.08 -46.29
CA LEU A 491 36.24 -0.08 -46.17
C LEU A 491 36.87 -1.44 -46.53
N ARG A 492 36.11 -2.53 -46.44
CA ARG A 492 36.54 -3.88 -46.85
C ARG A 492 36.27 -4.18 -48.33
N LEU A 493 35.25 -3.55 -48.94
CA LEU A 493 34.94 -3.65 -50.37
C LEU A 493 35.85 -2.71 -51.19
N GLY A 494 36.05 -1.49 -50.73
CA GLY A 494 36.86 -0.44 -51.35
C GLY A 494 36.09 0.82 -51.78
N THR A 495 34.80 0.93 -51.44
CA THR A 495 33.96 2.13 -51.61
C THR A 495 34.37 3.24 -50.62
N ASP A 496 33.85 4.46 -50.76
CA ASP A 496 34.15 5.61 -49.87
C ASP A 496 32.91 5.90 -49.01
N PRO A 497 32.92 5.63 -47.67
CA PRO A 497 31.74 5.72 -46.78
C PRO A 497 31.11 7.10 -46.54
N ARG A 498 31.28 8.01 -47.49
CA ARG A 498 30.88 9.42 -47.46
C ARG A 498 30.44 9.86 -48.86
N ASN A 499 30.19 8.89 -49.74
CA ASN A 499 29.84 9.00 -51.14
C ASN A 499 28.97 7.77 -51.53
N PRO A 500 27.63 7.90 -51.49
CA PRO A 500 26.67 6.77 -51.53
C PRO A 500 26.44 6.19 -52.94
N ASP A 501 27.44 6.33 -53.82
CA ASP A 501 27.38 6.09 -55.27
C ASP A 501 28.82 6.29 -55.82
N THR A 502 29.62 5.23 -55.85
CA THR A 502 31.05 5.23 -56.13
C THR A 502 31.35 5.50 -57.61
N ASP A 503 30.71 4.81 -58.54
CA ASP A 503 30.97 4.90 -59.99
C ASP A 503 30.09 5.93 -60.75
N LYS A 504 28.95 6.38 -60.19
CA LYS A 504 28.04 7.42 -60.70
C LYS A 504 27.10 7.01 -61.83
N ASP A 505 26.72 5.74 -61.86
CA ASP A 505 25.68 5.18 -62.71
C ASP A 505 24.25 5.64 -62.30
N GLY A 506 24.03 5.86 -61.00
CA GLY A 506 22.77 6.25 -60.36
C GLY A 506 22.17 5.19 -59.42
N LEU A 507 22.81 4.03 -59.24
CA LEU A 507 22.49 3.05 -58.22
C LEU A 507 23.41 3.32 -56.98
N PRO A 508 22.91 3.18 -55.74
CA PRO A 508 23.78 3.34 -54.56
C PRO A 508 24.60 2.08 -54.30
N ASP A 509 25.85 2.18 -53.83
CA ASP A 509 26.77 1.03 -53.64
C ASP A 509 26.14 -0.13 -52.84
N GLY A 510 25.25 0.16 -51.89
CA GLY A 510 24.47 -0.81 -51.13
C GLY A 510 23.37 -1.52 -51.91
N ALA A 511 22.81 -0.90 -52.95
CA ALA A 511 22.03 -1.59 -53.96
C ALA A 511 22.94 -2.40 -54.90
N ASP A 512 24.06 -1.83 -55.39
CA ASP A 512 24.98 -2.51 -56.31
C ASP A 512 25.59 -3.77 -55.73
N TYR A 513 26.04 -3.72 -54.48
CA TYR A 513 26.55 -4.90 -53.77
C TYR A 513 25.53 -6.06 -53.71
N LYS A 514 24.24 -5.77 -53.92
CA LYS A 514 23.15 -6.75 -54.01
C LYS A 514 22.74 -7.06 -55.46
N LEU A 515 22.83 -6.08 -56.37
CA LEU A 515 22.22 -6.11 -57.71
C LEU A 515 23.22 -6.07 -58.88
N ALA A 516 24.33 -5.32 -58.78
CA ALA A 516 25.33 -5.10 -59.83
C ALA A 516 26.81 -5.25 -59.31
N ASP A 517 27.76 -4.39 -59.69
CA ASP A 517 29.13 -4.28 -59.12
C ASP A 517 29.44 -2.81 -58.76
N PRO A 518 29.62 -2.41 -57.48
CA PRO A 518 29.78 -1.01 -57.00
C PRO A 518 30.99 -0.20 -57.52
N PHE A 519 31.67 -0.68 -58.56
CA PHE A 519 32.83 -0.06 -59.17
C PHE A 519 32.76 -0.03 -60.69
N ASP A 520 31.68 -0.55 -61.29
CA ASP A 520 31.48 -0.58 -62.73
C ASP A 520 30.15 0.07 -63.10
N TYR A 521 30.23 1.03 -64.01
CA TYR A 521 29.12 1.94 -64.33
C TYR A 521 28.02 1.29 -65.21
N ASP A 522 28.29 0.07 -65.69
CA ASP A 522 27.61 -0.66 -66.77
C ASP A 522 28.10 -2.12 -66.67
N THR A 523 27.54 -2.88 -65.72
CA THR A 523 28.10 -4.14 -65.20
C THR A 523 28.17 -5.27 -66.26
N ASP A 524 27.39 -5.19 -67.34
CA ASP A 524 27.38 -6.19 -68.42
C ASP A 524 27.85 -5.69 -69.81
N ASP A 525 28.28 -4.42 -69.91
CA ASP A 525 28.77 -3.75 -71.12
C ASP A 525 27.69 -3.57 -72.25
N ASP A 526 26.39 -3.62 -71.96
CA ASP A 526 25.30 -3.34 -72.93
C ASP A 526 25.28 -1.87 -73.39
N GLY A 527 25.59 -0.92 -72.50
CA GLY A 527 25.54 0.52 -72.75
C GLY A 527 24.41 1.28 -72.05
N ILE A 528 23.61 0.63 -71.20
CA ILE A 528 22.74 1.24 -70.18
C ILE A 528 23.47 1.17 -68.83
N PRO A 529 23.47 2.23 -68.00
CA PRO A 529 24.01 2.16 -66.65
C PRO A 529 23.09 1.40 -65.68
N ASP A 530 23.65 0.68 -64.71
CA ASP A 530 22.93 -0.25 -63.81
C ASP A 530 21.76 0.42 -63.05
N GLY A 531 21.92 1.68 -62.63
CA GLY A 531 20.89 2.48 -61.97
C GLY A 531 19.79 2.95 -62.92
N LYS A 532 20.09 3.10 -64.22
CA LYS A 532 19.09 3.35 -65.27
C LYS A 532 18.33 2.07 -65.59
N GLU A 533 18.98 0.91 -65.56
CA GLU A 533 18.34 -0.40 -65.68
C GLU A 533 17.41 -0.69 -64.52
N TYR A 534 17.85 -0.43 -63.28
CA TYR A 534 17.03 -0.54 -62.08
C TYR A 534 15.75 0.33 -62.15
N GLU A 535 15.83 1.52 -62.74
CA GLU A 535 14.66 2.36 -63.04
C GLU A 535 13.72 1.77 -64.11
N LEU A 536 14.24 0.97 -65.05
CA LEU A 536 13.47 0.33 -66.12
C LEU A 536 12.87 -1.02 -65.69
N GLY A 537 13.53 -1.71 -64.77
CA GLY A 537 13.17 -3.06 -64.32
C GLY A 537 13.92 -4.19 -65.02
N THR A 538 14.97 -3.86 -65.79
CA THR A 538 15.92 -4.80 -66.40
C THR A 538 16.90 -5.35 -65.35
N ASP A 539 17.66 -6.40 -65.68
CA ASP A 539 18.62 -7.06 -64.78
C ASP A 539 20.06 -6.60 -65.10
N PRO A 540 20.72 -5.77 -64.24
CA PRO A 540 22.05 -5.17 -64.50
C PRO A 540 23.24 -6.13 -64.57
N LYS A 541 22.98 -7.41 -64.84
CA LYS A 541 23.97 -8.46 -65.05
C LYS A 541 23.68 -9.25 -66.34
N SER A 542 22.75 -8.76 -67.17
CA SER A 542 22.23 -9.41 -68.36
C SER A 542 21.59 -8.42 -69.34
N GLY A 543 22.41 -7.81 -70.21
CA GLY A 543 22.01 -6.95 -71.35
C GLY A 543 21.27 -7.67 -72.48
N ASP A 544 20.36 -8.57 -72.10
CA ASP A 544 19.33 -9.30 -72.82
C ASP A 544 18.46 -9.87 -71.67
N SER A 545 17.71 -8.98 -71.00
CA SER A 545 17.05 -9.24 -69.72
C SER A 545 16.00 -10.34 -69.83
N ASP A 546 15.29 -10.39 -70.95
CA ASP A 546 14.17 -11.27 -71.18
C ASP A 546 14.54 -12.56 -71.99
N HIS A 547 15.73 -12.56 -72.58
CA HIS A 547 16.38 -13.64 -73.32
C HIS A 547 15.76 -13.92 -74.70
N ASP A 548 15.19 -12.90 -75.34
CA ASP A 548 14.66 -12.91 -76.71
C ASP A 548 15.78 -12.89 -77.78
N GLY A 549 16.89 -12.21 -77.51
CA GLY A 549 18.06 -12.10 -78.39
C GLY A 549 18.34 -10.69 -78.97
N LEU A 550 17.52 -9.69 -78.69
CA LEU A 550 17.91 -8.28 -78.70
C LEU A 550 18.64 -7.93 -77.38
N SER A 551 19.38 -6.82 -77.37
CA SER A 551 19.87 -6.25 -76.10
C SER A 551 18.91 -5.16 -75.62
N ASP A 552 18.81 -4.98 -74.32
CA ASP A 552 17.94 -3.99 -73.67
C ASP A 552 18.14 -2.59 -74.28
N LEU A 553 19.38 -2.20 -74.61
CA LEU A 553 19.68 -0.95 -75.31
C LEU A 553 19.22 -0.90 -76.78
N GLU A 554 19.19 -2.01 -77.49
CA GLU A 554 18.62 -2.10 -78.85
C GLU A 554 17.10 -1.95 -78.81
N GLU A 555 16.46 -2.58 -77.83
CA GLU A 555 15.02 -2.51 -77.57
C GLU A 555 14.55 -1.12 -77.18
N LEU A 556 15.22 -0.45 -76.23
CA LEU A 556 14.94 0.95 -75.89
C LEU A 556 15.09 1.90 -77.10
N ARG A 557 15.92 1.56 -78.08
CA ARG A 557 16.08 2.33 -79.33
C ARG A 557 14.96 2.05 -80.34
N MET A 558 14.36 0.86 -80.30
CA MET A 558 13.22 0.46 -81.13
C MET A 558 11.87 0.86 -80.50
N GLY A 559 11.82 0.98 -79.18
CA GLY A 559 10.64 1.28 -78.39
C GLY A 559 9.81 0.04 -78.05
N THR A 560 10.46 -1.11 -77.90
CA THR A 560 9.92 -2.35 -77.32
C THR A 560 10.09 -2.35 -75.79
N ASP A 561 9.54 -3.35 -75.09
CA ASP A 561 9.67 -3.51 -73.63
C ASP A 561 10.75 -4.55 -73.30
N PRO A 562 11.95 -4.14 -72.81
CA PRO A 562 13.09 -5.04 -72.59
C PRO A 562 12.92 -6.03 -71.42
N THR A 563 11.68 -6.18 -70.93
CA THR A 563 11.31 -7.19 -69.93
C THR A 563 10.28 -8.19 -70.47
N SER A 564 9.93 -8.12 -71.75
CA SER A 564 8.87 -8.90 -72.40
C SER A 564 9.32 -9.43 -73.77
N PRO A 565 9.56 -10.76 -73.93
CA PRO A 565 10.04 -11.37 -75.18
C PRO A 565 9.05 -11.38 -76.35
N ASP A 566 8.03 -10.53 -76.29
CA ASP A 566 6.87 -10.40 -77.16
C ASP A 566 6.16 -9.12 -76.67
N THR A 567 6.49 -7.97 -77.26
CA THR A 567 6.04 -6.64 -76.78
C THR A 567 4.54 -6.40 -77.02
N ASP A 568 3.96 -6.98 -78.08
CA ASP A 568 2.56 -6.75 -78.47
C ASP A 568 1.60 -7.95 -78.27
N GLU A 569 2.13 -9.05 -77.72
CA GLU A 569 1.43 -10.30 -77.36
C GLU A 569 0.84 -11.08 -78.56
N ASP A 570 1.43 -10.96 -79.77
CA ASP A 570 0.96 -11.68 -80.97
C ASP A 570 1.47 -13.14 -81.08
N GLY A 571 2.55 -13.47 -80.36
CA GLY A 571 3.17 -14.80 -80.33
C GLY A 571 4.44 -14.96 -81.17
N LEU A 572 4.94 -13.89 -81.79
CA LEU A 572 6.33 -13.74 -82.22
C LEU A 572 7.17 -13.08 -81.12
N ASN A 573 8.50 -13.14 -81.25
CA ASN A 573 9.40 -12.39 -80.37
C ASN A 573 10.07 -11.26 -81.13
N ASP A 574 10.34 -10.16 -80.44
CA ASP A 574 10.78 -8.89 -80.98
C ASP A 574 12.06 -9.01 -81.84
N TYR A 575 13.01 -9.85 -81.44
CA TYR A 575 14.18 -10.23 -82.23
C TYR A 575 13.81 -10.86 -83.59
N TYR A 576 12.86 -11.80 -83.60
CA TYR A 576 12.45 -12.50 -84.81
C TYR A 576 11.74 -11.55 -85.77
N GLU A 577 10.84 -10.73 -85.23
CA GLU A 577 10.16 -9.69 -85.99
C GLU A 577 11.13 -8.67 -86.57
N TYR A 578 12.11 -8.21 -85.79
CA TYR A 578 13.19 -7.34 -86.24
C TYR A 578 14.04 -7.98 -87.35
N GLU A 579 14.45 -9.26 -87.20
CA GLU A 579 15.21 -9.98 -88.25
C GLU A 579 14.40 -10.09 -89.56
N ARG A 580 13.07 -10.21 -89.45
CA ARG A 580 12.15 -10.24 -90.60
C ARG A 580 11.71 -8.86 -91.07
N GLY A 581 11.91 -7.80 -90.29
CA GLY A 581 11.47 -6.43 -90.54
C GLY A 581 9.96 -6.23 -90.48
N LEU A 582 9.29 -6.90 -89.54
CA LEU A 582 7.94 -6.57 -89.05
C LEU A 582 8.03 -5.36 -88.09
N ASP A 583 6.94 -4.87 -87.49
CA ASP A 583 6.98 -3.83 -86.43
C ASP A 583 6.61 -4.44 -85.07
N PRO A 584 7.59 -4.74 -84.17
CA PRO A 584 7.40 -5.47 -82.90
C PRO A 584 6.54 -4.80 -81.81
N ARG A 585 5.62 -3.94 -82.21
CA ARG A 585 4.76 -3.10 -81.37
C ARG A 585 3.37 -2.96 -82.01
N SER A 586 3.07 -3.81 -82.98
CA SER A 586 1.89 -3.84 -83.84
C SER A 586 1.63 -5.28 -84.26
N SER A 587 0.78 -5.97 -83.49
CA SER A 587 0.34 -7.37 -83.64
C SER A 587 -0.47 -7.67 -84.93
N ASP A 588 -0.25 -6.89 -85.99
CA ASP A 588 -0.93 -6.76 -87.28
C ASP A 588 -0.13 -5.65 -88.04
N THR A 589 0.94 -6.03 -88.74
CA THR A 589 1.93 -5.10 -89.36
C THR A 589 1.35 -4.35 -90.57
N ASP A 590 0.46 -4.98 -91.35
CA ASP A 590 -0.13 -4.37 -92.55
C ASP A 590 -1.55 -3.81 -92.37
N GLY A 591 -2.21 -4.14 -91.25
CA GLY A 591 -3.46 -3.54 -90.77
C GLY A 591 -4.72 -4.21 -91.35
N ASP A 592 -4.64 -5.49 -91.68
CA ASP A 592 -5.68 -6.26 -92.38
C ASP A 592 -6.70 -6.93 -91.42
N GLY A 593 -6.31 -7.15 -90.16
CA GLY A 593 -7.12 -7.81 -89.13
C GLY A 593 -6.69 -9.23 -88.77
N LEU A 594 -5.64 -9.77 -89.40
CA LEU A 594 -4.92 -10.99 -89.04
C LEU A 594 -3.54 -10.60 -88.48
N GLY A 595 -3.16 -11.13 -87.31
CA GLY A 595 -1.86 -10.77 -86.71
C GLY A 595 -0.69 -11.61 -87.22
N ASP A 596 0.50 -11.03 -87.30
CA ASP A 596 1.69 -11.56 -87.96
C ASP A 596 2.06 -13.00 -87.52
N GLY A 597 2.04 -13.30 -86.23
CA GLY A 597 2.30 -14.62 -85.67
C GLY A 597 1.26 -15.65 -86.10
N ARG A 598 0.01 -15.21 -86.31
CA ARG A 598 -1.08 -16.05 -86.82
C ARG A 598 -1.00 -16.22 -88.34
N GLU A 599 -0.59 -15.19 -89.05
CA GLU A 599 -0.32 -15.24 -90.47
C GLU A 599 0.79 -16.23 -90.82
N LEU A 600 1.89 -16.22 -90.07
CA LEU A 600 2.96 -17.22 -90.20
C LEU A 600 2.50 -18.65 -89.85
N GLU A 601 1.51 -18.83 -88.97
CA GLU A 601 0.87 -20.14 -88.72
C GLU A 601 0.06 -20.61 -89.95
N LEU A 602 -0.63 -19.69 -90.64
CA LEU A 602 -1.49 -19.97 -91.79
C LEU A 602 -0.74 -20.02 -93.13
N GLY A 603 0.40 -19.33 -93.23
CA GLY A 603 1.26 -19.23 -94.40
C GLY A 603 1.03 -18.02 -95.31
N THR A 604 0.32 -16.99 -94.82
CA THR A 604 0.22 -15.65 -95.47
C THR A 604 1.50 -14.84 -95.29
N ASP A 605 1.62 -13.68 -95.94
CA ASP A 605 2.78 -12.78 -95.85
C ASP A 605 2.40 -11.54 -95.00
N PRO A 606 2.92 -11.36 -93.77
CA PRO A 606 2.49 -10.29 -92.84
C PRO A 606 2.85 -8.85 -93.20
N LYS A 607 2.91 -8.56 -94.50
CA LYS A 607 3.24 -7.27 -95.12
C LYS A 607 2.43 -7.04 -96.39
N ASP A 608 1.53 -7.95 -96.74
CA ASP A 608 0.69 -7.91 -97.93
C ASP A 608 -0.77 -8.25 -97.53
N PRO A 609 -1.65 -7.25 -97.31
CA PRO A 609 -2.96 -7.40 -96.67
C PRO A 609 -4.03 -8.01 -97.60
N ASP A 610 -3.61 -8.95 -98.47
CA ASP A 610 -4.33 -9.69 -99.52
C ASP A 610 -3.29 -10.64 -100.18
N SER A 611 -2.82 -11.67 -99.46
CA SER A 611 -1.69 -12.53 -99.88
C SER A 611 -1.89 -13.25 -101.21
N ASP A 612 -3.13 -13.38 -101.68
CA ASP A 612 -3.47 -14.05 -102.94
C ASP A 612 -3.90 -13.11 -104.09
N GLY A 613 -4.20 -11.85 -103.76
CA GLY A 613 -4.48 -10.76 -104.71
C GLY A 613 -5.90 -10.75 -105.27
N ASP A 614 -6.89 -11.28 -104.56
CA ASP A 614 -8.30 -11.29 -104.99
C ASP A 614 -9.07 -9.99 -104.66
N GLY A 615 -8.59 -9.21 -103.70
CA GLY A 615 -9.19 -7.98 -103.20
C GLY A 615 -10.00 -8.12 -101.90
N VAL A 616 -9.93 -9.25 -101.20
CA VAL A 616 -10.41 -9.47 -99.83
C VAL A 616 -9.20 -9.63 -98.91
N PRO A 617 -9.07 -8.86 -97.81
CA PRO A 617 -7.98 -9.03 -96.86
C PRO A 617 -7.99 -10.42 -96.21
N ASP A 618 -6.80 -10.96 -95.94
CA ASP A 618 -6.55 -12.26 -95.30
C ASP A 618 -7.27 -12.38 -93.93
N GLY A 619 -7.35 -11.30 -93.16
CA GLY A 619 -8.13 -11.19 -91.91
C GLY A 619 -9.66 -11.28 -92.08
N GLU A 620 -10.19 -10.94 -93.25
CA GLU A 620 -11.61 -11.15 -93.60
C GLU A 620 -11.85 -12.41 -94.45
N ASP A 621 -10.81 -12.98 -95.08
CA ASP A 621 -10.95 -14.11 -95.98
C ASP A 621 -10.96 -15.49 -95.28
N ARG A 622 -11.69 -16.42 -95.88
CA ARG A 622 -11.77 -17.84 -95.49
C ARG A 622 -10.74 -18.70 -96.22
N CYS A 623 -10.11 -18.16 -97.25
CA CYS A 623 -9.20 -18.83 -98.14
C CYS A 623 -7.93 -18.01 -98.46
N PRO A 624 -7.20 -17.39 -97.49
CA PRO A 624 -6.17 -16.34 -97.72
C PRO A 624 -4.96 -16.68 -98.63
N LEU A 625 -4.94 -17.85 -99.25
CA LEU A 625 -3.89 -18.37 -100.13
C LEU A 625 -4.49 -18.94 -101.43
N SER A 626 -5.72 -18.56 -101.81
CA SER A 626 -6.51 -19.18 -102.88
C SER A 626 -7.64 -18.26 -103.40
N PRO A 627 -7.40 -17.47 -104.48
CA PRO A 627 -8.21 -16.31 -104.82
C PRO A 627 -9.67 -16.63 -105.14
N ASN A 628 -10.59 -16.01 -104.41
CA ASN A 628 -12.03 -16.22 -104.48
C ASN A 628 -12.62 -15.65 -105.78
N VAL A 629 -13.14 -16.53 -106.63
CA VAL A 629 -13.69 -16.15 -107.95
C VAL A 629 -15.13 -15.59 -107.89
N GLY A 630 -15.36 -14.59 -107.03
CA GLY A 630 -16.50 -13.66 -107.04
C GLY A 630 -17.90 -14.20 -106.64
N GLU A 631 -18.74 -13.31 -106.10
CA GLU A 631 -20.12 -13.62 -105.68
C GLU A 631 -21.00 -14.22 -106.81
N VAL A 632 -21.58 -15.40 -106.57
CA VAL A 632 -22.60 -16.00 -107.46
C VAL A 632 -24.02 -15.58 -107.04
N ILE A 633 -24.50 -14.46 -107.57
CA ILE A 633 -25.88 -13.97 -107.35
C ILE A 633 -26.89 -14.77 -108.19
N LEU A 634 -27.64 -15.69 -107.56
CA LEU A 634 -28.72 -16.44 -108.20
C LEU A 634 -30.05 -15.64 -108.24
N ARG A 635 -30.47 -15.19 -109.43
CA ARG A 635 -31.83 -14.64 -109.67
C ARG A 635 -32.73 -15.70 -110.33
N VAL A 636 -33.91 -15.95 -109.75
CA VAL A 636 -34.93 -16.87 -110.31
C VAL A 636 -36.06 -16.07 -110.98
N PRO A 637 -36.39 -16.30 -112.27
CA PRO A 637 -37.55 -15.69 -112.93
C PRO A 637 -38.90 -16.33 -112.53
N GLU A 638 -40.00 -15.58 -112.70
CA GLU A 638 -41.38 -15.99 -112.38
C GLU A 638 -41.90 -17.22 -113.20
N PRO A 639 -42.90 -17.97 -112.69
CA PRO A 639 -43.27 -19.29 -113.21
C PRO A 639 -44.10 -19.28 -114.50
N PHE A 640 -43.96 -20.34 -115.31
CA PHE A 640 -44.65 -20.52 -116.59
C PHE A 640 -45.64 -21.71 -116.56
N GLU A 641 -46.83 -21.52 -117.14
CA GLU A 641 -47.91 -22.53 -117.15
C GLU A 641 -47.64 -23.72 -118.09
N ILE A 642 -48.20 -24.90 -117.75
CA ILE A 642 -48.13 -26.12 -118.58
C ILE A 642 -49.53 -26.47 -119.07
N ASP A 643 -49.81 -26.29 -120.37
CA ASP A 643 -51.08 -26.69 -121.01
C ASP A 643 -50.98 -27.99 -121.85
N ARG A 644 -52.13 -28.57 -122.20
CA ARG A 644 -52.35 -30.02 -122.40
C ARG A 644 -52.22 -30.58 -123.82
N ALA A 645 -51.69 -31.80 -123.91
CA ALA A 645 -51.94 -32.85 -124.92
C ALA A 645 -51.43 -34.21 -124.35
N CYS A 646 -51.85 -35.44 -124.74
CA CYS A 646 -53.00 -35.99 -125.47
C CYS A 646 -53.83 -36.88 -124.48
N VAL A 647 -54.96 -37.56 -124.74
CA VAL A 647 -55.68 -38.16 -125.90
C VAL A 647 -55.21 -39.56 -126.35
N GLU A 648 -55.98 -40.57 -125.88
CA GLU A 648 -56.24 -41.94 -126.39
C GLU A 648 -55.10 -42.89 -126.82
N GLY A 649 -55.15 -44.12 -126.30
CA GLY A 649 -54.45 -45.29 -126.83
C GLY A 649 -53.71 -46.11 -125.78
N GLU A 650 -54.21 -47.30 -125.43
CA GLU A 650 -53.49 -48.25 -124.58
C GLU A 650 -52.26 -48.81 -125.32
N CYS A 651 -51.08 -48.76 -124.68
CA CYS A 651 -49.99 -49.68 -125.00
C CYS A 651 -49.13 -49.95 -123.75
N ASP A 652 -49.47 -51.07 -123.12
CA ASP A 652 -48.65 -52.01 -122.36
C ASP A 652 -47.55 -51.54 -121.38
N SER A 653 -47.62 -52.08 -120.18
CA SER A 653 -46.73 -51.79 -119.05
C SER A 653 -45.40 -52.57 -119.12
N LYS A 654 -44.43 -52.06 -119.88
CA LYS A 654 -42.97 -52.26 -119.64
C LYS A 654 -42.10 -51.45 -120.61
N ALA A 655 -40.98 -50.93 -120.07
CA ALA A 655 -39.91 -50.18 -120.73
C ALA A 655 -40.16 -48.66 -120.95
N PHE A 656 -39.04 -47.97 -121.15
CA PHE A 656 -38.83 -46.52 -121.28
C PHE A 656 -39.05 -45.73 -119.97
N ASP A 657 -38.02 -45.45 -119.18
CA ASP A 657 -36.75 -44.71 -119.41
C ASP A 657 -36.93 -43.20 -119.17
N ARG A 658 -35.81 -42.53 -118.90
CA ARG A 658 -35.70 -41.26 -118.20
C ARG A 658 -36.17 -40.07 -119.04
N ASP A 659 -36.92 -39.18 -118.40
CA ASP A 659 -36.80 -37.74 -118.64
C ASP A 659 -36.44 -37.05 -117.33
N ILE A 660 -35.13 -37.02 -117.05
CA ILE A 660 -34.55 -36.19 -116.00
C ILE A 660 -34.31 -34.83 -116.65
N TYR A 661 -35.06 -33.81 -116.24
CA TYR A 661 -34.79 -32.43 -116.65
C TYR A 661 -33.60 -31.91 -115.85
N VAL A 662 -32.40 -32.12 -116.40
CA VAL A 662 -31.17 -31.47 -115.97
C VAL A 662 -31.11 -30.11 -116.66
N PHE A 663 -31.08 -29.04 -115.89
CA PHE A 663 -30.75 -27.71 -116.40
C PHE A 663 -29.30 -27.41 -116.02
N GLU A 664 -28.41 -27.46 -117.00
CA GLU A 664 -27.05 -26.96 -116.86
C GLU A 664 -27.08 -25.44 -117.10
N LEU A 665 -26.89 -24.66 -116.04
CA LEU A 665 -26.60 -23.24 -116.14
C LEU A 665 -25.08 -23.08 -116.06
N SER A 666 -24.46 -22.79 -117.20
CA SER A 666 -23.03 -22.51 -117.28
C SER A 666 -22.76 -21.01 -117.26
N SER A 667 -21.98 -20.57 -116.26
CA SER A 667 -21.16 -19.37 -116.32
C SER A 667 -19.70 -19.78 -116.21
N SER A 668 -18.80 -18.94 -116.72
CA SER A 668 -17.35 -19.16 -116.77
C SER A 668 -16.68 -18.10 -115.89
N PRO A 669 -15.65 -18.42 -115.09
CA PRO A 669 -14.95 -19.71 -114.96
C PRO A 669 -15.78 -20.84 -114.28
N PRO A 670 -15.41 -22.13 -114.44
CA PRO A 670 -16.36 -23.23 -114.28
C PRO A 670 -16.18 -24.05 -112.97
N GLU A 671 -16.36 -23.46 -111.79
CA GLU A 671 -16.16 -24.17 -110.51
C GLU A 671 -17.41 -24.32 -109.61
N VAL A 672 -18.62 -24.04 -110.12
CA VAL A 672 -19.88 -24.39 -109.41
C VAL A 672 -20.78 -25.30 -110.25
N TYR A 673 -20.82 -26.59 -109.90
CA TYR A 673 -21.76 -27.57 -110.46
C TYR A 673 -23.07 -27.62 -109.66
N VAL A 674 -24.04 -26.75 -109.95
CA VAL A 674 -25.38 -26.85 -109.35
C VAL A 674 -26.15 -28.04 -109.96
N LYS A 675 -26.11 -29.20 -109.29
CA LYS A 675 -26.76 -30.43 -109.75
C LYS A 675 -28.21 -30.56 -109.24
N ALA A 676 -29.07 -29.65 -109.65
CA ALA A 676 -30.49 -29.67 -109.28
C ALA A 676 -31.19 -30.93 -109.81
N LYS A 677 -31.82 -31.71 -108.92
CA LYS A 677 -32.50 -32.97 -109.26
C LYS A 677 -34.00 -32.88 -108.98
N ILE A 678 -34.76 -32.34 -109.94
CA ILE A 678 -36.23 -32.25 -109.85
C ILE A 678 -36.85 -33.65 -110.03
N MET A 679 -37.51 -34.16 -108.99
CA MET A 679 -38.35 -35.37 -109.08
C MET A 679 -39.84 -34.99 -109.01
N LEU A 680 -40.59 -35.32 -110.05
CA LEU A 680 -42.04 -35.11 -110.13
C LEU A 680 -42.80 -36.35 -109.63
N CYS A 681 -43.07 -36.42 -108.33
CA CYS A 681 -43.88 -37.49 -107.75
C CYS A 681 -45.39 -37.32 -108.06
N LYS A 682 -46.05 -38.40 -108.47
CA LYS A 682 -47.50 -38.47 -108.74
C LYS A 682 -48.14 -39.51 -107.81
N TYR A 683 -49.30 -39.17 -107.25
CA TYR A 683 -50.12 -39.92 -106.27
C TYR A 683 -49.84 -39.70 -104.76
N ARG A 684 -50.55 -38.68 -104.23
CA ARG A 684 -51.58 -38.80 -103.18
C ARG A 684 -51.34 -39.72 -101.96
N THR A 685 -51.31 -39.04 -100.79
CA THR A 685 -52.01 -39.35 -99.51
C THR A 685 -51.15 -39.72 -98.28
N ILE A 686 -50.76 -38.68 -97.54
CA ILE A 686 -50.71 -38.54 -96.06
C ILE A 686 -49.76 -39.48 -95.26
N PHE A 687 -48.65 -38.92 -94.79
CA PHE A 687 -48.37 -38.54 -93.37
C PHE A 687 -47.40 -37.35 -93.44
N ASN A 688 -47.71 -36.13 -93.01
CA ASN A 688 -47.92 -35.64 -91.64
C ASN A 688 -46.86 -36.11 -90.64
N ILE A 689 -45.75 -35.36 -90.59
CA ILE A 689 -45.09 -35.01 -89.32
C ILE A 689 -44.92 -33.49 -89.34
N CYS A 690 -45.64 -32.80 -88.45
CA CYS A 690 -45.35 -31.42 -88.05
C CYS A 690 -44.66 -31.47 -86.68
N VAL A 691 -43.59 -30.71 -86.51
CA VAL A 691 -43.21 -30.02 -85.27
C VAL A 691 -42.55 -28.73 -85.76
N ASP A 692 -43.36 -27.70 -85.99
CA ASP A 692 -43.61 -26.57 -85.08
C ASP A 692 -42.41 -25.64 -84.91
N ALA A 693 -42.64 -24.37 -85.20
CA ALA A 693 -41.73 -23.27 -84.92
C ALA A 693 -42.11 -22.63 -83.57
N ASP A 694 -41.11 -22.12 -82.84
CA ASP A 694 -41.06 -20.72 -82.40
C ASP A 694 -39.88 -20.49 -81.42
N TYR A 695 -39.47 -19.21 -81.32
CA TYR A 695 -38.56 -18.59 -80.33
C TYR A 695 -37.02 -18.66 -80.49
N TRP A 696 -36.50 -17.54 -81.02
CA TRP A 696 -35.42 -16.70 -80.46
C TRP A 696 -33.99 -17.27 -80.32
N GLY A 697 -33.12 -16.84 -81.25
CA GLY A 697 -31.95 -16.03 -80.89
C GLY A 697 -30.83 -16.66 -80.06
N VAL A 698 -30.09 -17.61 -80.65
CA VAL A 698 -28.68 -17.87 -80.34
C VAL A 698 -27.94 -18.15 -81.65
N GLU A 699 -26.94 -17.34 -81.99
CA GLU A 699 -26.01 -17.65 -83.08
C GLU A 699 -24.99 -18.68 -82.57
N GLY A 700 -25.25 -19.96 -82.88
CA GLY A 700 -24.36 -21.08 -82.60
C GLY A 700 -23.96 -21.75 -83.91
N ARG A 701 -22.65 -21.85 -84.17
CA ARG A 701 -22.06 -22.36 -85.42
C ARG A 701 -22.63 -23.75 -85.79
N VAL A 702 -23.13 -23.90 -87.01
CA VAL A 702 -23.59 -25.19 -87.55
C VAL A 702 -22.40 -25.98 -88.09
N GLY A 703 -22.16 -27.16 -87.53
CA GLY A 703 -21.13 -28.09 -88.01
C GLY A 703 -21.72 -29.32 -88.71
N ARG A 704 -21.14 -29.66 -89.88
CA ARG A 704 -21.36 -30.85 -90.73
C ARG A 704 -22.74 -31.04 -91.38
N ASP A 705 -22.69 -31.28 -92.69
CA ASP A 705 -23.66 -32.05 -93.49
C ASP A 705 -25.16 -31.76 -93.28
N GLU A 706 -25.58 -30.51 -93.48
CA GLU A 706 -27.00 -30.20 -93.66
C GLU A 706 -27.32 -29.65 -95.06
N SER A 707 -28.39 -30.18 -95.65
CA SER A 707 -28.85 -29.82 -96.99
C SER A 707 -30.10 -28.96 -96.91
N ALA A 708 -29.99 -27.71 -97.36
CA ALA A 708 -31.13 -26.80 -97.44
C ALA A 708 -32.13 -27.30 -98.48
N ASN A 709 -33.36 -27.62 -98.05
CA ASN A 709 -34.47 -27.97 -98.92
C ASN A 709 -35.37 -26.75 -99.14
N LEU A 710 -35.36 -26.18 -100.34
CA LEU A 710 -36.28 -25.10 -100.71
C LEU A 710 -37.51 -25.68 -101.42
N CYS A 711 -38.68 -25.55 -100.80
CA CYS A 711 -39.98 -25.93 -101.38
C CYS A 711 -40.79 -24.67 -101.71
N VAL A 712 -41.00 -24.39 -103.00
CA VAL A 712 -41.82 -23.27 -103.47
C VAL A 712 -43.17 -23.78 -103.98
N TRP A 713 -44.25 -23.05 -103.69
CA TRP A 713 -45.62 -23.43 -104.02
C TRP A 713 -45.96 -23.07 -105.49
N THR A 714 -46.61 -23.98 -106.22
CA THR A 714 -47.22 -23.69 -107.54
C THR A 714 -48.57 -24.41 -107.67
N ASP A 715 -49.52 -23.83 -108.39
CA ASP A 715 -50.97 -24.03 -108.23
C ASP A 715 -51.58 -25.41 -108.64
N LEU A 716 -50.78 -26.47 -108.84
CA LEU A 716 -51.27 -27.76 -109.36
C LEU A 716 -50.65 -29.00 -108.68
N PHE A 717 -50.86 -29.14 -107.37
CA PHE A 717 -50.72 -30.40 -106.58
C PHE A 717 -49.54 -31.33 -106.96
N ARG A 718 -48.32 -30.77 -107.02
CA ARG A 718 -47.07 -31.54 -107.02
C ARG A 718 -46.06 -30.86 -106.10
N TYR A 719 -45.33 -31.63 -105.33
CA TYR A 719 -44.15 -31.15 -104.61
C TYR A 719 -42.93 -31.27 -105.51
N VAL A 720 -42.06 -30.25 -105.48
CA VAL A 720 -40.71 -30.29 -106.04
C VAL A 720 -39.76 -30.13 -104.87
N CYS A 721 -39.01 -31.18 -104.53
CA CYS A 721 -37.87 -31.06 -103.63
C CYS A 721 -36.63 -30.72 -104.47
N VAL A 722 -35.95 -29.63 -104.11
CA VAL A 722 -34.60 -29.32 -104.61
C VAL A 722 -33.63 -29.51 -103.46
N THR A 723 -32.73 -30.48 -103.59
CA THR A 723 -31.58 -30.64 -102.69
C THR A 723 -30.39 -29.94 -103.33
N VAL A 724 -29.85 -28.93 -102.66
CA VAL A 724 -28.58 -28.29 -103.06
C VAL A 724 -27.48 -28.80 -102.14
N THR A 725 -26.41 -29.34 -102.73
CA THR A 725 -25.19 -29.75 -102.02
C THR A 725 -24.05 -28.86 -102.49
N TYR A 726 -23.53 -28.02 -101.59
CA TYR A 726 -22.27 -27.33 -101.80
C TYR A 726 -21.13 -28.24 -101.32
N LYS A 727 -19.97 -28.10 -101.96
CA LYS A 727 -18.70 -28.65 -101.48
C LYS A 727 -17.77 -27.45 -101.35
N SER A 728 -17.24 -27.18 -100.16
CA SER A 728 -16.28 -26.10 -99.97
C SER A 728 -15.05 -26.32 -100.84
N VAL A 729 -14.55 -25.25 -101.43
CA VAL A 729 -13.29 -25.18 -102.16
C VAL A 729 -12.35 -24.37 -101.30
N CYS A 730 -11.68 -25.07 -100.38
CA CYS A 730 -10.39 -24.81 -99.73
C CYS A 730 -10.10 -26.07 -98.89
N PRO A 731 -8.81 -26.41 -98.60
CA PRO A 731 -8.42 -27.65 -97.91
C PRO A 731 -9.09 -27.90 -96.54
#